data_AF-A0A2T5EYH2-F1
#
_entry.id   AF-A0A2T5EYH2-F1
#
_cell.length_a   1.000
_cell.length_b   1.000
_cell.length_c   1.000
_cell.angle_alpha   90.00
_cell.angle_beta   90.00
_cell.angle_gamma   90.00
#
_symmetry.space_group_name_H-M   'P 1'
#
loop_
_entity.id
_entity.type
_entity.pdbx_description
1 polymer ?
#
loop_
_entity_poly.entity_id
_entity_poly.type
_entity_poly.pdbx_seq_one_letter_code
_entity_poly.pdbx_strand_id
1 'polypeptide(L)'
;MEKIGQPDDEVSELYFTDTIDPTILNGHDNFSNVIIAQLYNAVENKLASPSIDTSKKNDFYISLKKLAESLGKKTDFSDHTGIDKILKYRSGIQVESFFHAYVENCIELLGCKAIVIRIDDVDMALGRAFEVLDEVRRLLSCPYIIPIVSGDHELYSHMVRVHFEGSATNKSSISDESVKSGHKLGKSLSESYLTKVFPNHLRLPLLAIERLLPHLLIKEKKETSDSISFATYERKLTNVFFYLCNGEERSTEYPKPKSAREVTQLIKALPPSKLVESKDQNLWDIFKSWAEQKHHGSTYTNAQSINQLADYASNDTVFRFDQLLAFNPILQAKENVSWADKDFLLEQKYAINDIIPPSLRRKGVSFEDNTNIIQSVFNTEMKVMRSMPPLELYSSNMTLTVSTVEEQHNDLLLAVYTHRDYYGKQGNRKYSIFFSRAFEILATSILSISNNVKVNNWGVQLKEIMERVPFYSVHAMNPTKYLEQEGEEHSLLQSTDSQDEINNNYDYSSLTSKIMEWEKTNRPKLSGLKSYSLLPIIHSVFNKVFTQLHILRTEVSTSKNYPEEHLTDIARRFEYIVINAFASFLKDDHAIQANVAIGAQVSTLRDHKIFMSVDRTLSRNIKGIIDDSTKEGDEDSTSKSKVLISILLEIIWDHPIFSDLNYSKEKMELPKYPFTSPASQILINQNKTPVYKNKAPKLDSLDKLQKRLGFSNAKRIKSWASKNSEDAIVEYNNAKKEMEDGSVTLRPNSAHSRMFNVLNEFSNDLKNNQKTDDNINHSVDAVDAVDAVDEVDISDNISLDVSKPFGEK
;
A
#
# COMPACT_ATOMS: atom_id res chain seq x y z
N MET A 1 2.77 -44.42 -13.10
CA MET A 1 3.57 -45.22 -12.16
C MET A 1 4.42 -46.15 -13.01
N GLU A 2 5.59 -45.68 -13.42
CA GLU A 2 6.59 -46.54 -14.06
C GLU A 2 7.25 -47.35 -12.95
N LYS A 3 7.16 -48.69 -13.06
CA LYS A 3 7.96 -49.62 -12.28
C LYS A 3 9.41 -49.36 -12.64
N ILE A 4 10.11 -48.63 -11.77
CA ILE A 4 11.57 -48.57 -11.79
C ILE A 4 12.05 -50.00 -11.56
N GLY A 5 12.95 -50.44 -12.44
CA GLY A 5 13.42 -51.83 -12.52
C GLY A 5 13.91 -52.37 -11.18
N GLN A 6 13.60 -53.63 -10.94
CA GLN A 6 14.31 -54.44 -9.96
C GLN A 6 15.79 -54.47 -10.39
N PRO A 7 16.73 -54.01 -9.55
CA PRO A 7 18.13 -54.37 -9.73
C PRO A 7 18.32 -55.82 -9.30
N ASP A 8 19.24 -56.50 -9.98
CA ASP A 8 19.75 -57.83 -9.66
C ASP A 8 20.11 -57.96 -8.16
N ASP A 9 20.02 -59.19 -7.63
CA ASP A 9 20.29 -59.61 -6.24
C ASP A 9 21.74 -59.30 -5.76
N GLU A 10 22.10 -58.03 -5.60
CA GLU A 10 23.06 -57.62 -4.59
C GLU A 10 22.31 -57.54 -3.26
N VAL A 11 22.73 -58.35 -2.28
CA VAL A 11 22.21 -58.30 -0.91
C VAL A 11 22.56 -56.93 -0.34
N SER A 12 21.65 -55.97 -0.48
CA SER A 12 21.79 -54.63 0.08
C SER A 12 22.00 -54.74 1.58
N GLU A 13 23.08 -54.13 2.09
CA GLU A 13 23.38 -54.11 3.53
C GLU A 13 22.23 -53.48 4.34
N LEU A 14 21.41 -52.64 3.71
CA LEU A 14 20.26 -51.98 4.33
C LEU A 14 18.95 -52.39 3.63
N TYR A 15 17.93 -52.69 4.42
CA TYR A 15 16.58 -52.91 3.93
C TYR A 15 15.71 -51.67 4.16
N PHE A 16 15.13 -51.10 3.11
CA PHE A 16 14.25 -49.93 3.21
C PHE A 16 12.78 -50.36 3.27
N THR A 17 12.08 -50.04 4.36
CA THR A 17 10.64 -50.28 4.46
C THR A 17 9.86 -49.27 3.62
N ASP A 18 8.58 -49.56 3.34
CA ASP A 18 7.64 -48.54 2.87
C ASP A 18 7.56 -47.35 3.84
N THR A 19 7.11 -46.21 3.35
CA THR A 19 6.95 -45.00 4.17
C THR A 19 5.72 -45.13 5.06
N ILE A 20 5.87 -44.84 6.35
CA ILE A 20 4.77 -44.77 7.32
C ILE A 20 4.32 -43.32 7.41
N ASP A 21 3.05 -43.06 7.10
CA ASP A 21 2.42 -41.76 7.28
C ASP A 21 1.46 -41.83 8.50
N PRO A 22 1.82 -41.22 9.64
CA PRO A 22 0.99 -41.24 10.84
C PRO A 22 -0.36 -40.52 10.66
N THR A 23 -0.53 -39.67 9.64
CA THR A 23 -1.79 -38.95 9.39
C THR A 23 -2.90 -39.90 8.91
N ILE A 24 -2.54 -41.06 8.36
CA ILE A 24 -3.48 -42.06 7.83
C ILE A 24 -4.04 -42.98 8.94
N LEU A 25 -3.45 -42.94 10.14
CA LEU A 25 -3.80 -43.86 11.23
C LEU A 25 -5.12 -43.49 11.91
N ASN A 26 -6.02 -44.47 12.08
CA ASN A 26 -7.29 -44.27 12.78
C ASN A 26 -7.05 -44.02 14.28
N GLY A 27 -7.97 -43.30 14.94
CA GLY A 27 -7.82 -42.78 16.31
C GLY A 27 -7.62 -43.79 17.45
N HIS A 28 -7.59 -45.09 17.16
CA HIS A 28 -7.32 -46.15 18.14
C HIS A 28 -6.08 -47.00 17.83
N ASP A 29 -5.43 -46.79 16.68
CA ASP A 29 -4.28 -47.60 16.26
C ASP A 29 -3.01 -47.11 16.96
N ASN A 30 -2.37 -47.94 17.78
CA ASN A 30 -1.09 -47.60 18.41
C ASN A 30 0.02 -47.60 17.34
N PHE A 31 0.83 -46.54 17.27
CA PHE A 31 1.94 -46.40 16.31
C PHE A 31 2.95 -47.56 16.41
N SER A 32 3.15 -48.11 17.61
CA SER A 32 3.96 -49.31 17.85
C SER A 32 3.52 -50.50 16.99
N ASN A 33 2.21 -50.72 16.89
CA ASN A 33 1.64 -51.85 16.15
C ASN A 33 1.80 -51.67 14.64
N VAL A 34 1.79 -50.41 14.17
CA VAL A 34 2.01 -50.06 12.77
C VAL A 34 3.43 -50.42 12.35
N ILE A 35 4.42 -50.07 13.17
CA ILE A 35 5.83 -50.43 12.92
C ILE A 35 6.00 -51.96 12.87
N ILE A 36 5.39 -52.69 13.81
CA ILE A 36 5.47 -54.15 13.85
C ILE A 36 4.81 -54.77 12.62
N ALA A 37 3.65 -54.27 12.20
CA ALA A 37 2.99 -54.71 10.98
C ALA A 37 3.84 -54.43 9.74
N GLN A 38 4.51 -53.27 9.66
CA GLN A 38 5.45 -52.91 8.59
C GLN A 38 6.57 -53.93 8.47
N LEU A 39 7.19 -54.28 9.61
CA LEU A 39 8.29 -55.25 9.67
C LEU A 39 7.81 -56.66 9.34
N TYR A 40 6.63 -57.05 9.80
CA TYR A 40 6.01 -58.32 9.44
C TYR A 40 5.79 -58.43 7.93
N ASN A 41 5.20 -57.41 7.30
CA ASN A 41 4.96 -57.38 5.85
C ASN A 41 6.27 -57.46 5.06
N ALA A 42 7.34 -56.84 5.56
CA ALA A 42 8.67 -56.92 4.94
C ALA A 42 9.21 -58.36 4.88
N VAL A 43 8.97 -59.17 5.92
CA VAL A 43 9.45 -60.56 6.00
C VAL A 43 8.44 -61.59 5.48
N GLU A 44 7.18 -61.22 5.25
CA GLU A 44 6.08 -62.13 4.88
C GLU A 44 6.43 -62.99 3.65
N ASN A 45 6.93 -62.35 2.58
CA ASN A 45 7.33 -63.04 1.35
C ASN A 45 8.46 -64.06 1.58
N LYS A 46 9.38 -63.76 2.51
CA LYS A 46 10.44 -64.70 2.89
C LYS A 46 9.86 -65.83 3.70
N LEU A 47 9.02 -65.56 4.70
CA LEU A 47 8.34 -66.55 5.56
C LEU A 47 7.46 -67.55 4.80
N ALA A 48 6.92 -67.14 3.64
CA ALA A 48 6.14 -67.97 2.74
C ALA A 48 7.00 -68.84 1.80
N SER A 49 8.31 -68.59 1.68
CA SER A 49 9.20 -69.39 0.84
C SER A 49 9.41 -70.80 1.41
N PRO A 50 9.32 -71.86 0.58
CA PRO A 50 9.52 -73.24 1.02
C PRO A 50 10.98 -73.58 1.40
N SER A 51 11.93 -72.67 1.19
CA SER A 51 13.36 -72.85 1.42
C SER A 51 13.87 -72.32 2.78
N ILE A 52 12.99 -71.88 3.67
CA ILE A 52 13.38 -71.32 4.97
C ILE A 52 13.63 -72.39 6.02
N ASP A 53 14.66 -72.18 6.83
CA ASP A 53 14.92 -72.96 8.03
C ASP A 53 13.77 -72.84 9.04
N THR A 54 13.16 -73.98 9.37
CA THR A 54 12.07 -74.11 10.34
C THR A 54 12.43 -73.54 11.71
N SER A 55 13.70 -73.56 12.11
CA SER A 55 14.14 -72.95 13.38
C SER A 55 13.94 -71.43 13.36
N LYS A 56 14.47 -70.74 12.34
CA LYS A 56 14.36 -69.28 12.20
C LYS A 56 12.91 -68.81 12.12
N LYS A 57 12.06 -69.59 11.44
CA LYS A 57 10.62 -69.32 11.37
C LYS A 57 9.95 -69.43 12.75
N ASN A 58 10.30 -70.45 13.54
CA ASN A 58 9.79 -70.58 14.90
C ASN A 58 10.30 -69.46 15.81
N ASP A 59 11.58 -69.11 15.74
CA ASP A 59 12.20 -68.05 16.54
C ASP A 59 11.56 -66.69 16.26
N PHE A 60 11.28 -66.39 15.00
CA PHE A 60 10.50 -65.22 14.59
C PHE A 60 9.10 -65.19 15.26
N TYR A 61 8.29 -66.25 15.12
CA TYR A 61 6.95 -66.26 15.72
C TYR A 61 6.98 -66.24 17.25
N ILE A 62 7.98 -66.84 17.89
CA ILE A 62 8.19 -66.77 19.34
C ILE A 62 8.49 -65.33 19.77
N SER A 63 9.39 -64.64 19.07
CA SER A 63 9.72 -63.23 19.37
C SER A 63 8.54 -62.29 19.13
N LEU A 64 7.79 -62.48 18.04
CA LEU A 64 6.57 -61.72 17.74
C LEU A 64 5.49 -61.93 18.81
N LYS A 65 5.28 -63.18 19.25
CA LYS A 65 4.31 -63.50 20.31
C LYS A 65 4.65 -62.82 21.63
N LYS A 66 5.92 -62.89 22.06
CA LYS A 66 6.41 -62.22 23.29
C LYS A 66 6.23 -60.71 23.21
N LEU A 67 6.54 -60.12 22.05
CA LEU A 67 6.35 -58.69 21.81
C LEU A 67 4.87 -58.29 21.87
N ALA A 68 3.99 -59.03 21.19
CA ALA A 68 2.55 -58.77 21.18
C ALA A 68 1.91 -58.87 22.58
N GLU A 69 2.30 -59.88 23.37
CA GLU A 69 1.84 -60.03 24.77
C GLU A 69 2.28 -58.85 25.65
N SER A 70 3.47 -58.29 25.40
CA SER A 70 3.98 -57.13 26.14
C SER A 70 3.32 -55.79 25.76
N LEU A 71 2.72 -55.71 24.55
CA LEU A 71 2.04 -54.53 24.01
C LEU A 71 0.53 -54.48 24.32
N GLY A 72 -0.02 -55.49 25.01
CA GLY A 72 -1.44 -55.62 25.37
C GLY A 72 -2.05 -54.40 26.09
N LYS A 73 -3.36 -54.20 25.93
CA LYS A 73 -4.08 -52.94 26.28
C LYS A 73 -3.97 -52.54 27.76
N LYS A 74 -3.81 -51.23 27.98
CA LYS A 74 -3.85 -50.55 29.29
C LYS A 74 -5.15 -50.77 30.10
N THR A 75 -6.23 -51.25 29.47
CA THR A 75 -7.57 -51.42 30.07
C THR A 75 -7.73 -52.69 30.89
N ASP A 76 -6.88 -53.70 30.70
CA ASP A 76 -7.07 -55.01 31.37
C ASP A 76 -6.47 -55.06 32.78
N PHE A 77 -5.94 -53.93 33.28
CA PHE A 77 -5.19 -53.86 34.54
C PHE A 77 -5.56 -52.63 35.40
N SER A 78 -6.73 -52.01 35.20
CA SER A 78 -7.13 -50.79 35.92
C SER A 78 -7.38 -50.98 37.42
N ASP A 79 -7.54 -52.21 37.89
CA ASP A 79 -8.10 -52.48 39.23
C ASP A 79 -7.08 -52.95 40.28
N HIS A 80 -5.77 -52.90 40.00
CA HIS A 80 -4.78 -53.49 40.90
C HIS A 80 -3.86 -52.45 41.58
N THR A 81 -3.77 -52.53 42.90
CA THR A 81 -2.83 -51.77 43.75
C THR A 81 -1.69 -52.69 44.19
N GLY A 82 -0.42 -52.24 44.08
CA GLY A 82 0.76 -53.00 44.53
C GLY A 82 1.59 -53.66 43.42
N ILE A 83 1.92 -54.95 43.58
CA ILE A 83 2.87 -55.74 42.75
C ILE A 83 2.55 -55.69 41.25
N ASP A 84 1.27 -55.58 40.87
CA ASP A 84 0.87 -55.46 39.47
C ASP A 84 1.35 -54.16 38.80
N LYS A 85 1.55 -53.10 39.60
CA LYS A 85 2.20 -51.86 39.14
C LYS A 85 3.68 -52.09 38.86
N ILE A 86 4.35 -52.94 39.65
CA ILE A 86 5.75 -53.35 39.44
C ILE A 86 5.85 -54.27 38.21
N LEU A 87 4.91 -55.20 38.01
CA LEU A 87 4.81 -55.97 36.76
C LEU A 87 4.60 -55.07 35.54
N LYS A 88 3.79 -54.00 35.66
CA LYS A 88 3.59 -52.98 34.61
C LYS A 88 4.85 -52.16 34.30
N TYR A 89 5.68 -51.86 35.31
CA TYR A 89 6.98 -51.23 35.08
C TYR A 89 8.00 -52.21 34.48
N ARG A 90 7.96 -53.49 34.89
CA ARG A 90 8.79 -54.55 34.31
C ARG A 90 8.44 -54.82 32.85
N SER A 91 7.15 -54.80 32.48
CA SER A 91 6.71 -55.01 31.10
C SER A 91 7.12 -53.85 30.19
N GLY A 92 7.00 -52.59 30.64
CA GLY A 92 7.46 -51.42 29.89
C GLY A 92 8.96 -51.42 29.56
N ILE A 93 9.80 -51.89 30.49
CA ILE A 93 11.25 -52.04 30.30
C ILE A 93 11.58 -53.23 29.37
N GLN A 94 10.76 -54.27 29.39
CA GLN A 94 10.97 -55.47 28.56
C GLN A 94 10.49 -55.30 27.11
N VAL A 95 9.56 -54.38 26.82
CA VAL A 95 9.07 -54.12 25.45
C VAL A 95 10.21 -53.79 24.50
N GLU A 96 11.15 -52.93 24.91
CA GLU A 96 12.33 -52.58 24.10
C GLU A 96 13.18 -53.81 23.78
N SER A 97 13.48 -54.64 24.80
CA SER A 97 14.27 -55.86 24.61
C SER A 97 13.58 -56.90 23.71
N PHE A 98 12.26 -57.05 23.83
CA PHE A 98 11.48 -57.94 22.96
C PHE A 98 11.37 -57.39 21.54
N PHE A 99 11.29 -56.07 21.39
CA PHE A 99 11.31 -55.43 20.08
C PHE A 99 12.67 -55.61 19.39
N HIS A 100 13.79 -55.47 20.11
CA HIS A 100 15.13 -55.72 19.56
C HIS A 100 15.29 -57.17 19.10
N ALA A 101 14.87 -58.14 19.91
CA ALA A 101 14.92 -59.56 19.55
C ALA A 101 14.03 -59.87 18.33
N TYR A 102 12.85 -59.24 18.24
CA TYR A 102 11.99 -59.36 17.07
C TYR A 102 12.67 -58.81 15.80
N VAL A 103 13.29 -57.64 15.89
CA VAL A 103 14.01 -57.01 14.77
C VAL A 103 15.23 -57.82 14.34
N GLU A 104 15.98 -58.40 15.28
CA GLU A 104 17.13 -59.26 14.99
C GLU A 104 16.72 -60.48 14.15
N ASN A 105 15.61 -61.12 14.51
CA ASN A 105 15.02 -62.20 13.70
C ASN A 105 14.54 -61.69 12.33
N CYS A 106 13.97 -60.50 12.23
CA CYS A 106 13.60 -59.90 10.94
C CYS A 106 14.83 -59.71 10.03
N ILE A 107 15.94 -59.22 10.59
CA ILE A 107 17.18 -58.96 9.85
C ILE A 107 17.82 -60.26 9.37
N GLU A 108 17.82 -61.29 10.21
CA GLU A 108 18.30 -62.62 9.82
C GLU A 108 17.48 -63.23 8.67
N LEU A 109 16.16 -63.02 8.67
CA LEU A 109 15.27 -63.47 7.59
C LEU A 109 15.42 -62.66 6.30
N LEU A 110 15.68 -61.35 6.41
CA LEU A 110 15.89 -60.45 5.26
C LEU A 110 17.30 -60.55 4.68
N GLY A 111 18.27 -61.04 5.46
CA GLY A 111 19.67 -61.11 5.08
C GLY A 111 20.37 -59.75 5.01
N CYS A 112 19.90 -58.75 5.76
CA CYS A 112 20.47 -57.40 5.79
C CYS A 112 21.29 -57.16 7.07
N LYS A 113 21.90 -55.97 7.23
CA LYS A 113 22.60 -55.55 8.47
C LYS A 113 21.74 -54.62 9.33
N ALA A 114 20.87 -53.82 8.71
CA ALA A 114 19.95 -52.93 9.39
C ALA A 114 18.71 -52.62 8.54
N ILE A 115 17.63 -52.21 9.19
CA ILE A 115 16.36 -51.83 8.57
C ILE A 115 16.17 -50.32 8.67
N VAL A 116 15.97 -49.66 7.54
CA VAL A 116 15.65 -48.24 7.46
C VAL A 116 14.14 -48.06 7.49
N ILE A 117 13.64 -47.42 8.54
CA ILE A 117 12.21 -47.11 8.71
C ILE A 117 11.99 -45.64 8.35
N ARG A 118 11.18 -45.39 7.33
CA ARG A 118 10.85 -44.05 6.84
C ARG A 118 9.49 -43.63 7.43
N ILE A 119 9.47 -42.51 8.15
CA ILE A 119 8.28 -41.95 8.78
C ILE A 119 8.10 -40.53 8.23
N ASP A 120 6.97 -40.26 7.57
CA ASP A 120 6.69 -39.00 6.87
C ASP A 120 5.57 -38.23 7.57
N ASP A 121 5.55 -36.89 7.47
CA ASP A 121 4.45 -36.00 7.91
C ASP A 121 3.97 -36.19 9.37
N VAL A 122 4.85 -36.60 10.30
CA VAL A 122 4.48 -36.75 11.74
C VAL A 122 3.95 -35.45 12.32
N ASP A 123 4.51 -34.32 11.89
CA ASP A 123 4.15 -32.96 12.31
C ASP A 123 2.77 -32.50 11.83
N MET A 124 2.20 -33.14 10.81
CA MET A 124 0.83 -32.89 10.35
C MET A 124 -0.22 -33.60 11.22
N ALA A 125 0.17 -34.60 12.02
CA ALA A 125 -0.71 -35.32 12.94
C ALA A 125 -0.73 -34.67 14.35
N LEU A 126 -1.17 -33.41 14.46
CA LEU A 126 -1.10 -32.59 15.69
C LEU A 126 -1.55 -33.30 16.99
N GLY A 127 -2.63 -34.07 16.93
CA GLY A 127 -3.17 -34.79 18.09
C GLY A 127 -2.38 -36.01 18.53
N ARG A 128 -1.47 -36.51 17.68
CA ARG A 128 -0.75 -37.78 17.86
C ARG A 128 0.76 -37.65 17.79
N ALA A 129 1.27 -36.52 17.30
CA ALA A 129 2.70 -36.35 17.08
C ALA A 129 3.54 -36.60 18.33
N PHE A 130 3.07 -36.19 19.52
CA PHE A 130 3.79 -36.50 20.76
C PHE A 130 3.88 -38.01 21.00
N GLU A 131 2.79 -38.76 20.81
CA GLU A 131 2.78 -40.22 20.94
C GLU A 131 3.74 -40.86 19.94
N VAL A 132 3.68 -40.44 18.68
CA VAL A 132 4.58 -40.94 17.62
C VAL A 132 6.04 -40.65 17.96
N LEU A 133 6.37 -39.43 18.39
CA LEU A 133 7.72 -39.05 18.80
C LEU A 133 8.20 -39.87 20.02
N ASP A 134 7.31 -40.16 20.97
CA ASP A 134 7.65 -40.98 22.13
C ASP A 134 7.88 -42.45 21.75
N GLU A 135 7.09 -42.98 20.80
CA GLU A 135 7.33 -44.32 20.25
C GLU A 135 8.62 -44.38 19.42
N VAL A 136 8.93 -43.36 18.61
CA VAL A 136 10.22 -43.25 17.91
C VAL A 136 11.36 -43.29 18.92
N ARG A 137 11.26 -42.51 20.00
CA ARG A 137 12.25 -42.49 21.08
C ARG A 137 12.37 -43.84 21.80
N ARG A 138 11.25 -44.53 22.05
CA ARG A 138 11.20 -45.75 22.89
C ARG A 138 11.52 -47.03 22.11
N LEU A 139 11.03 -47.19 20.89
CA LEU A 139 11.16 -48.42 20.10
C LEU A 139 12.28 -48.33 19.06
N LEU A 140 12.46 -47.17 18.43
CA LEU A 140 13.41 -47.00 17.33
C LEU A 140 14.83 -46.64 17.80
N SER A 141 15.11 -46.81 19.10
CA SER A 141 16.47 -46.79 19.67
C SER A 141 17.24 -48.10 19.42
N CYS A 142 16.63 -49.08 18.74
CA CYS A 142 17.26 -50.33 18.35
C CYS A 142 18.49 -50.09 17.46
N PRO A 143 19.67 -50.66 17.78
CA PRO A 143 20.89 -50.51 16.98
C PRO A 143 20.75 -50.97 15.51
N TYR A 144 19.78 -51.84 15.25
CA TYR A 144 19.53 -52.39 13.94
C TYR A 144 18.46 -51.66 13.13
N ILE A 145 17.90 -50.58 13.67
CA ILE A 145 16.94 -49.72 12.99
C ILE A 145 17.55 -48.35 12.75
N ILE A 146 17.34 -47.82 11.55
CA ILE A 146 17.67 -46.45 11.19
C ILE A 146 16.36 -45.71 10.93
N PRO A 147 15.82 -44.95 11.90
CA PRO A 147 14.63 -44.15 11.69
C PRO A 147 14.96 -42.88 10.90
N ILE A 148 14.28 -42.67 9.77
CA ILE A 148 14.29 -41.42 9.03
C ILE A 148 12.92 -40.78 9.24
N VAL A 149 12.91 -39.63 9.91
CA VAL A 149 11.68 -38.90 10.24
C VAL A 149 11.70 -37.54 9.53
N SER A 150 10.68 -37.27 8.72
CA SER A 150 10.46 -35.94 8.12
C SER A 150 9.57 -35.08 9.01
N GLY A 151 9.63 -33.76 8.86
CA GLY A 151 8.74 -32.80 9.53
C GLY A 151 9.42 -31.50 9.92
N ASP A 152 8.62 -30.54 10.36
CA ASP A 152 9.04 -29.21 10.77
C ASP A 152 9.41 -29.16 12.26
N HIS A 153 10.62 -28.67 12.56
CA HIS A 153 11.13 -28.56 13.92
C HIS A 153 10.29 -27.60 14.80
N GLU A 154 9.78 -26.52 14.25
CA GLU A 154 8.95 -25.56 14.96
C GLU A 154 7.59 -26.16 15.30
N LEU A 155 6.99 -26.92 14.37
CA LEU A 155 5.76 -27.67 14.65
C LEU A 155 5.97 -28.73 15.72
N TYR A 156 7.06 -29.50 15.64
CA TYR A 156 7.42 -30.44 16.70
C TYR A 156 7.55 -29.75 18.06
N SER A 157 8.25 -28.61 18.12
CA SER A 157 8.43 -27.85 19.36
C SER A 157 7.10 -27.37 19.92
N HIS A 158 6.21 -26.88 19.05
CA HIS A 158 4.87 -26.45 19.43
C HIS A 158 4.03 -27.60 20.01
N MET A 159 3.96 -28.74 19.31
CA MET A 159 3.14 -29.88 19.74
C MET A 159 3.61 -30.45 21.07
N VAL A 160 4.93 -30.61 21.25
CA VAL A 160 5.51 -31.10 22.50
C VAL A 160 5.29 -30.09 23.64
N ARG A 161 5.39 -28.79 23.34
CA ARG A 161 5.11 -27.73 24.33
C ARG A 161 3.65 -27.80 24.80
N VAL A 162 2.69 -27.88 23.88
CA VAL A 162 1.26 -27.99 24.21
C VAL A 162 1.00 -29.22 25.09
N HIS A 163 1.63 -30.35 24.79
CA HIS A 163 1.51 -31.56 25.59
C HIS A 163 2.04 -31.38 27.03
N PHE A 164 3.22 -30.77 27.20
CA PHE A 164 3.80 -30.52 28.53
C PHE A 164 3.05 -29.44 29.32
N GLU A 165 2.61 -28.37 28.66
CA GLU A 165 1.77 -27.33 29.27
C GLU A 165 0.45 -27.92 29.77
N GLY A 166 -0.26 -28.68 28.93
CA GLY A 166 -1.51 -29.35 29.32
C GLY A 166 -1.34 -30.32 30.48
N SER A 167 -0.20 -31.00 30.57
CA SER A 167 0.14 -31.89 31.69
C SER A 167 0.47 -31.13 32.99
N ALA A 168 1.01 -29.92 32.90
CA ALA A 168 1.37 -29.08 34.04
C ALA A 168 0.19 -28.29 34.63
N THR A 169 -0.89 -28.08 33.86
CA THR A 169 -2.01 -27.20 34.23
C THR A 169 -3.28 -27.91 34.72
N ASN A 170 -3.22 -29.15 35.21
CA ASN A 170 -4.42 -29.88 35.65
C ASN A 170 -5.09 -29.31 36.92
N LYS A 171 -6.12 -28.48 36.69
CA LYS A 171 -7.39 -28.21 37.42
C LYS A 171 -7.45 -28.42 38.95
N SER A 172 -6.95 -27.44 39.71
CA SER A 172 -7.71 -26.77 40.78
C SER A 172 -6.90 -25.57 41.29
N SER A 173 -7.39 -24.35 41.08
CA SER A 173 -6.76 -23.04 41.41
C SER A 173 -5.43 -22.76 40.70
N ILE A 174 -5.46 -21.94 39.64
CA ILE A 174 -4.26 -21.49 38.93
C ILE A 174 -4.25 -19.95 38.96
N SER A 175 -3.15 -19.38 39.49
CA SER A 175 -2.86 -17.94 39.44
C SER A 175 -2.22 -17.55 38.09
N ASP A 176 -2.29 -16.29 37.69
CA ASP A 176 -1.64 -15.78 36.46
C ASP A 176 -0.11 -16.04 36.42
N GLU A 177 0.52 -16.16 37.59
CA GLU A 177 1.94 -16.46 37.76
C GLU A 177 2.27 -17.93 37.51
N SER A 178 1.35 -18.84 37.86
CA SER A 178 1.42 -20.27 37.56
C SER A 178 1.28 -20.57 36.06
N VAL A 179 0.52 -19.75 35.33
CA VAL A 179 0.38 -19.86 33.86
C VAL A 179 1.68 -19.42 33.17
N LYS A 180 2.24 -18.27 33.55
CA LYS A 180 3.50 -17.76 32.98
C LYS A 180 4.70 -18.67 33.27
N SER A 181 4.77 -19.26 34.46
CA SER A 181 5.81 -20.25 34.80
C SER A 181 5.62 -21.57 34.07
N GLY A 182 4.38 -22.04 33.90
CA GLY A 182 4.03 -23.20 33.07
C GLY A 182 4.49 -23.06 31.61
N HIS A 183 4.31 -21.89 30.99
CA HIS A 183 4.78 -21.63 29.63
C HIS A 183 6.31 -21.67 29.47
N LYS A 184 7.06 -21.08 30.42
CA LYS A 184 8.53 -21.12 30.40
C LYS A 184 9.04 -22.55 30.60
N LEU A 185 8.43 -23.29 31.53
CA LEU A 185 8.75 -24.69 31.81
C LEU A 185 8.47 -25.57 30.59
N GLY A 186 7.27 -25.45 30.00
CA GLY A 186 6.85 -26.20 28.81
C GLY A 186 7.80 -26.00 27.63
N LYS A 187 8.27 -24.77 27.40
CA LYS A 187 9.27 -24.47 26.35
C LYS A 187 10.62 -25.14 26.62
N SER A 188 11.14 -25.07 27.84
CA SER A 188 12.44 -25.68 28.17
C SER A 188 12.39 -27.21 28.10
N LEU A 189 11.28 -27.83 28.56
CA LEU A 189 11.09 -29.27 28.43
C LEU A 189 10.92 -29.72 26.98
N SER A 190 10.23 -28.95 26.13
CA SER A 190 10.06 -29.32 24.72
C SER A 190 11.39 -29.33 23.98
N GLU A 191 12.23 -28.33 24.18
CA GLU A 191 13.58 -28.26 23.60
C GLU A 191 14.47 -29.43 24.09
N SER A 192 14.46 -29.73 25.39
CA SER A 192 15.21 -30.85 25.97
C SER A 192 14.72 -32.20 25.42
N TYR A 193 13.40 -32.38 25.30
CA TYR A 193 12.81 -33.59 24.75
C TYR A 193 13.18 -33.79 23.28
N LEU A 194 13.01 -32.77 22.44
CA LEU A 194 13.35 -32.86 21.02
C LEU A 194 14.84 -33.05 20.76
N THR A 195 15.71 -32.55 21.64
CA THR A 195 17.16 -32.82 21.56
C THR A 195 17.48 -34.29 21.81
N LYS A 196 16.67 -34.99 22.63
CA LYS A 196 16.79 -36.42 22.86
C LYS A 196 16.23 -37.24 21.70
N VAL A 197 15.06 -36.88 21.17
CA VAL A 197 14.42 -37.61 20.06
C VAL A 197 15.18 -37.39 18.75
N PHE A 198 15.59 -36.15 18.48
CA PHE A 198 16.30 -35.75 17.26
C PHE A 198 17.62 -35.05 17.64
N PRO A 199 18.71 -35.80 17.83
CA PRO A 199 20.01 -35.21 18.13
C PRO A 199 20.47 -34.22 17.05
N ASN A 200 20.99 -33.05 17.45
CA ASN A 200 21.33 -31.96 16.52
C ASN A 200 22.25 -32.38 15.36
N HIS A 201 23.22 -33.26 15.63
CA HIS A 201 24.20 -33.71 14.64
C HIS A 201 23.63 -34.70 13.59
N LEU A 202 22.43 -35.25 13.84
CA LEU A 202 21.72 -36.15 12.92
C LEU A 202 20.62 -35.44 12.12
N ARG A 203 20.38 -34.14 12.37
CA ARG A 203 19.37 -33.37 11.66
C ARG A 203 19.89 -32.95 10.29
N LEU A 204 19.17 -33.33 9.25
CA LEU A 204 19.47 -32.96 7.86
C LEU A 204 18.49 -31.87 7.40
N PRO A 205 18.90 -30.59 7.33
CA PRO A 205 18.03 -29.54 6.83
C PRO A 205 17.84 -29.71 5.32
N LEU A 206 16.58 -29.67 4.86
CA LEU A 206 16.28 -29.64 3.44
C LEU A 206 16.65 -28.27 2.86
N LEU A 207 17.11 -28.26 1.61
CA LEU A 207 17.38 -27.02 0.90
C LEU A 207 16.08 -26.30 0.56
N ALA A 208 16.04 -25.01 0.88
CA ALA A 208 14.99 -24.09 0.48
C ALA A 208 14.77 -24.13 -1.05
N ILE A 209 13.50 -24.07 -1.49
CA ILE A 209 13.15 -24.23 -2.90
C ILE A 209 13.82 -23.17 -3.77
N GLU A 210 14.01 -21.97 -3.24
CA GLU A 210 14.63 -20.83 -3.92
C GLU A 210 16.07 -21.13 -4.35
N ARG A 211 16.79 -21.99 -3.61
CA ARG A 211 18.14 -22.45 -3.98
C ARG A 211 18.11 -23.53 -5.04
N LEU A 212 17.02 -24.26 -5.14
CA LEU A 212 16.85 -25.35 -6.09
C LEU A 212 16.35 -24.84 -7.45
N LEU A 213 15.47 -23.83 -7.46
CA LEU A 213 14.84 -23.28 -8.67
C LEU A 213 15.84 -23.05 -9.83
N PRO A 214 17.01 -22.41 -9.65
CA PRO A 214 17.94 -22.15 -10.75
C PRO A 214 18.50 -23.42 -11.43
N HIS A 215 18.53 -24.53 -10.69
CA HIS A 215 19.07 -25.81 -11.13
C HIS A 215 17.99 -26.77 -11.65
N LEU A 216 16.70 -26.41 -11.55
CA LEU A 216 15.61 -27.26 -11.99
C LEU A 216 15.46 -27.24 -13.51
N LEU A 217 15.33 -28.45 -14.06
CA LEU A 217 15.01 -28.70 -15.47
C LEU A 217 13.58 -29.22 -15.58
N ILE A 218 12.79 -28.60 -16.45
CA ILE A 218 11.40 -28.93 -16.71
C ILE A 218 11.34 -29.71 -18.03
N LYS A 219 10.79 -30.93 -17.96
CA LYS A 219 10.56 -31.79 -19.13
C LYS A 219 9.08 -32.14 -19.23
N GLU A 220 8.46 -31.74 -20.33
CA GLU A 220 7.08 -32.09 -20.64
C GLU A 220 7.03 -33.45 -21.36
N LYS A 221 6.02 -34.28 -21.07
CA LYS A 221 5.92 -35.64 -21.63
C LYS A 221 5.59 -35.71 -23.12
N LYS A 222 5.28 -34.59 -23.78
CA LYS A 222 5.03 -34.56 -25.23
C LYS A 222 6.36 -34.63 -26.00
N GLU A 223 6.40 -35.55 -26.97
CA GLU A 223 7.59 -35.99 -27.69
C GLU A 223 8.37 -34.82 -28.31
N THR A 224 9.71 -34.86 -28.18
CA THR A 224 10.72 -33.98 -28.79
C THR A 224 10.97 -32.58 -28.20
N SER A 225 10.49 -32.25 -26.99
CA SER A 225 10.91 -31.00 -26.33
C SER A 225 12.15 -31.21 -25.46
N ASP A 226 13.23 -30.48 -25.77
CA ASP A 226 14.39 -30.33 -24.89
C ASP A 226 13.94 -29.83 -23.50
N SER A 227 14.62 -30.30 -22.45
CA SER A 227 14.38 -29.80 -21.10
C SER A 227 14.71 -28.32 -21.02
N ILE A 228 13.82 -27.51 -20.44
CA ILE A 228 14.08 -26.08 -20.22
C ILE A 228 14.45 -25.83 -18.75
N SER A 229 15.32 -24.86 -18.50
CA SER A 229 15.58 -24.40 -17.13
C SER A 229 14.37 -23.64 -16.57
N PHE A 230 14.23 -23.65 -15.24
CA PHE A 230 13.22 -22.84 -14.57
C PHE A 230 13.36 -21.34 -14.87
N ALA A 231 14.59 -20.82 -15.03
CA ALA A 231 14.81 -19.43 -15.42
C ALA A 231 14.22 -19.11 -16.80
N THR A 232 14.37 -20.02 -17.76
CA THR A 232 13.74 -19.87 -19.07
C THR A 232 12.22 -19.95 -18.98
N TYR A 233 11.68 -20.80 -18.10
CA TYR A 233 10.25 -20.88 -17.82
C TYR A 233 9.71 -19.59 -17.21
N GLU A 234 10.37 -19.02 -16.21
CA GLU A 234 10.00 -17.75 -15.59
C GLU A 234 10.01 -16.60 -16.60
N ARG A 235 11.00 -16.58 -17.51
CA ARG A 235 11.03 -15.62 -18.62
C ARG A 235 9.85 -15.78 -19.58
N LYS A 236 9.44 -17.02 -19.91
CA LYS A 236 8.25 -17.26 -20.73
C LYS A 236 6.97 -16.78 -20.01
N LEU A 237 6.85 -17.08 -18.72
CA LEU A 237 5.70 -16.67 -17.90
C LEU A 237 5.60 -15.14 -17.83
N THR A 238 6.70 -14.47 -17.52
CA THR A 238 6.76 -13.00 -17.45
C THR A 238 6.51 -12.35 -18.81
N ASN A 239 7.03 -12.92 -19.90
CA ASN A 239 6.75 -12.44 -21.25
C ASN A 239 5.27 -12.55 -21.65
N VAL A 240 4.55 -13.54 -21.13
CA VAL A 240 3.10 -13.67 -21.33
C VAL A 240 2.36 -12.64 -20.47
N PHE A 241 2.55 -12.66 -19.16
CA PHE A 241 1.68 -11.90 -18.24
C PHE A 241 2.13 -10.45 -17.98
N PHE A 242 3.35 -10.07 -18.34
CA PHE A 242 3.93 -8.76 -18.07
C PHE A 242 4.76 -8.26 -19.26
N TYR A 243 4.29 -8.52 -20.48
CA TYR A 243 4.97 -8.09 -21.69
C TYR A 243 5.31 -6.58 -21.64
N LEU A 244 6.51 -6.22 -22.08
CA LEU A 244 7.12 -4.89 -22.01
C LEU A 244 7.47 -4.34 -20.61
N CYS A 245 7.17 -5.06 -19.52
CA CYS A 245 7.65 -4.67 -18.19
C CYS A 245 9.05 -5.24 -17.94
N ASN A 246 9.99 -4.39 -17.51
CA ASN A 246 11.37 -4.78 -17.17
C ASN A 246 11.56 -5.29 -15.73
N GLY A 247 10.51 -5.27 -14.89
CA GLY A 247 10.57 -5.70 -13.49
C GLY A 247 11.01 -4.62 -12.49
N GLU A 248 11.43 -3.44 -12.96
CA GLU A 248 11.64 -2.28 -12.11
C GLU A 248 10.34 -1.92 -11.38
N GLU A 249 10.48 -1.38 -10.16
CA GLU A 249 9.35 -1.08 -9.26
C GLU A 249 8.36 -2.24 -9.09
N ARG A 250 8.86 -3.49 -9.18
CA ARG A 250 8.05 -4.73 -9.05
C ARG A 250 6.98 -4.88 -10.14
N SER A 251 7.19 -4.28 -11.32
CA SER A 251 6.23 -4.31 -12.45
C SER A 251 5.98 -5.72 -13.04
N THR A 252 6.85 -6.69 -12.77
CA THR A 252 6.70 -8.11 -13.16
C THR A 252 6.52 -9.04 -11.95
N GLU A 253 6.14 -8.49 -10.79
CA GLU A 253 5.96 -9.29 -9.57
C GLU A 253 4.73 -10.19 -9.67
N TYR A 254 4.95 -11.46 -9.33
CA TYR A 254 3.92 -12.49 -9.24
C TYR A 254 4.23 -13.43 -8.08
N PRO A 255 3.24 -14.17 -7.55
CA PRO A 255 3.47 -15.02 -6.40
C PRO A 255 4.28 -16.25 -6.80
N LYS A 256 5.56 -16.23 -6.43
CA LYS A 256 6.49 -17.34 -6.68
C LYS A 256 6.15 -18.56 -5.80
N PRO A 257 6.37 -19.78 -6.29
CA PRO A 257 6.12 -21.00 -5.52
C PRO A 257 7.12 -21.13 -4.36
N LYS A 258 6.62 -21.44 -3.17
CA LYS A 258 7.39 -21.56 -1.91
C LYS A 258 7.80 -23.00 -1.55
N SER A 259 7.32 -23.99 -2.30
CA SER A 259 7.63 -25.40 -2.06
C SER A 259 7.75 -26.19 -3.37
N ALA A 260 8.40 -27.35 -3.33
CA ALA A 260 8.47 -28.25 -4.48
C ALA A 260 7.07 -28.67 -5.00
N ARG A 261 6.10 -28.80 -4.08
CA ARG A 261 4.69 -29.08 -4.40
C ARG A 261 4.08 -27.93 -5.22
N GLU A 262 4.29 -26.70 -4.78
CA GLU A 262 3.82 -25.50 -5.46
C GLU A 262 4.49 -25.29 -6.82
N VAL A 263 5.80 -25.56 -6.94
CA VAL A 263 6.49 -25.53 -8.24
C VAL A 263 5.82 -26.50 -9.22
N THR A 264 5.56 -27.72 -8.77
CA THR A 264 4.89 -28.74 -9.58
C THR A 264 3.46 -28.32 -9.97
N GLN A 265 2.71 -27.73 -9.05
CA GLN A 265 1.35 -27.23 -9.30
C GLN A 265 1.34 -26.09 -10.31
N LEU A 266 2.23 -25.10 -10.14
CA LEU A 266 2.37 -23.96 -11.05
C LEU A 266 2.70 -24.42 -12.47
N ILE A 267 3.73 -25.28 -12.62
CA ILE A 267 4.14 -25.79 -13.94
C ILE A 267 3.04 -26.63 -14.59
N LYS A 268 2.29 -27.42 -13.81
CA LYS A 268 1.15 -28.19 -14.35
C LYS A 268 -0.01 -27.30 -14.77
N ALA A 269 -0.27 -26.22 -14.03
CA ALA A 269 -1.33 -25.27 -14.34
C ALA A 269 -0.97 -24.41 -15.56
N LEU A 270 0.27 -23.93 -15.62
CA LEU A 270 0.83 -23.08 -16.68
C LEU A 270 2.03 -23.78 -17.32
N PRO A 271 1.83 -24.82 -18.14
CA PRO A 271 2.92 -25.57 -18.75
C PRO A 271 3.66 -24.73 -19.80
N PRO A 272 4.97 -24.96 -20.00
CA PRO A 272 5.79 -24.16 -20.93
C PRO A 272 5.30 -24.16 -22.38
N SER A 273 4.60 -25.21 -22.81
CA SER A 273 4.02 -25.33 -24.16
C SER A 273 2.80 -24.45 -24.39
N LYS A 274 2.08 -24.06 -23.32
CA LYS A 274 0.92 -23.16 -23.40
C LYS A 274 1.28 -21.68 -23.26
N LEU A 275 2.47 -21.36 -22.73
CA LEU A 275 2.95 -19.99 -22.56
C LEU A 275 3.44 -19.41 -23.90
N VAL A 276 2.52 -19.19 -24.83
CA VAL A 276 2.79 -18.69 -26.19
C VAL A 276 2.12 -17.34 -26.44
N GLU A 277 0.80 -17.24 -26.22
CA GLU A 277 0.02 -16.02 -26.47
C GLU A 277 -0.60 -15.48 -25.20
N SER A 278 -0.51 -14.18 -24.96
CA SER A 278 -1.03 -13.58 -23.73
C SER A 278 -2.48 -13.12 -23.80
N LYS A 279 -3.18 -13.33 -24.90
CA LYS A 279 -4.62 -13.03 -24.98
C LYS A 279 -5.50 -14.24 -24.72
N ASP A 280 -4.91 -15.40 -24.42
CA ASP A 280 -5.65 -16.56 -23.98
C ASP A 280 -6.27 -16.30 -22.60
N GLN A 281 -7.59 -16.11 -22.58
CA GLN A 281 -8.37 -15.82 -21.38
C GLN A 281 -8.23 -16.93 -20.33
N ASN A 282 -8.09 -18.19 -20.77
CA ASN A 282 -7.91 -19.32 -19.88
C ASN A 282 -6.57 -19.25 -19.12
N LEU A 283 -5.50 -18.75 -19.75
CA LEU A 283 -4.23 -18.54 -19.07
C LEU A 283 -4.35 -17.48 -17.96
N TRP A 284 -5.10 -16.40 -18.22
CA TRP A 284 -5.37 -15.37 -17.22
C TRP A 284 -6.26 -15.86 -16.10
N ASP A 285 -7.27 -16.70 -16.37
CA ASP A 285 -8.09 -17.32 -15.33
C ASP A 285 -7.27 -18.23 -14.41
N ILE A 286 -6.40 -19.07 -15.00
CA ILE A 286 -5.48 -19.92 -14.23
C ILE A 286 -4.53 -19.05 -13.38
N PHE A 287 -3.99 -17.98 -13.96
CA PHE A 287 -3.08 -17.08 -13.25
C PHE A 287 -3.80 -16.27 -12.16
N LYS A 288 -5.07 -15.90 -12.38
CA LYS A 288 -5.96 -15.30 -11.38
C LYS A 288 -6.18 -16.25 -10.21
N SER A 289 -6.55 -17.50 -10.47
CA SER A 289 -6.75 -18.51 -9.41
C SER A 289 -5.47 -18.78 -8.63
N TRP A 290 -4.31 -18.82 -9.30
CA TRP A 290 -3.02 -18.92 -8.64
C TRP A 290 -2.74 -17.72 -7.73
N ALA A 291 -3.03 -16.51 -8.21
CA ALA A 291 -2.87 -15.28 -7.43
C ALA A 291 -3.80 -15.23 -6.22
N GLU A 292 -5.05 -15.66 -6.39
CA GLU A 292 -6.03 -15.75 -5.31
C GLU A 292 -5.59 -16.73 -4.22
N GLN A 293 -5.15 -17.95 -4.58
CA GLN A 293 -4.62 -18.93 -3.62
C GLN A 293 -3.39 -18.41 -2.85
N LYS A 294 -2.65 -17.48 -3.45
CA LYS A 294 -1.45 -16.87 -2.88
C LYS A 294 -1.70 -15.50 -2.24
N HIS A 295 -2.95 -15.05 -2.21
CA HIS A 295 -3.35 -13.74 -1.71
C HIS A 295 -2.56 -12.58 -2.36
N HIS A 296 -2.29 -12.68 -3.66
CA HIS A 296 -1.47 -11.71 -4.40
C HIS A 296 -2.34 -10.76 -5.23
N GLY A 297 -2.73 -9.64 -4.64
CA GLY A 297 -3.71 -8.72 -5.22
C GLY A 297 -3.28 -8.02 -6.52
N SER A 298 -2.00 -7.68 -6.70
CA SER A 298 -1.52 -7.05 -7.95
C SER A 298 -1.77 -7.94 -9.17
N THR A 299 -1.44 -9.23 -9.05
CA THR A 299 -1.68 -10.21 -10.12
C THR A 299 -3.16 -10.51 -10.29
N TYR A 300 -3.90 -10.70 -9.19
CA TYR A 300 -5.34 -10.97 -9.23
C TYR A 300 -6.09 -9.86 -9.96
N THR A 301 -5.85 -8.60 -9.59
CA THR A 301 -6.52 -7.44 -10.18
C THR A 301 -6.15 -7.22 -11.64
N ASN A 302 -4.88 -7.43 -12.04
CA ASN A 302 -4.47 -7.40 -13.45
C ASN A 302 -5.22 -8.47 -14.27
N ALA A 303 -5.21 -9.72 -13.80
CA ALA A 303 -5.86 -10.82 -14.49
C ALA A 303 -7.38 -10.60 -14.61
N GLN A 304 -8.02 -10.19 -13.53
CA GLN A 304 -9.45 -9.87 -13.54
C GLN A 304 -9.77 -8.69 -14.46
N SER A 305 -8.93 -7.66 -14.50
CA SER A 305 -9.16 -6.52 -15.40
C SER A 305 -9.01 -6.92 -16.87
N ILE A 306 -8.13 -7.87 -17.19
CA ILE A 306 -8.02 -8.43 -18.55
C ILE A 306 -9.26 -9.24 -18.90
N ASN A 307 -9.82 -9.98 -17.96
CA ASN A 307 -11.11 -10.65 -18.18
C ASN A 307 -12.24 -9.63 -18.43
N GLN A 308 -12.27 -8.52 -17.69
CA GLN A 308 -13.21 -7.42 -17.93
C GLN A 308 -13.01 -6.76 -19.30
N LEU A 309 -11.79 -6.80 -19.89
CA LEU A 309 -11.58 -6.31 -21.25
C LEU A 309 -12.36 -7.12 -22.29
N ALA A 310 -12.65 -8.40 -22.04
CA ALA A 310 -13.42 -9.24 -22.96
C ALA A 310 -14.85 -8.72 -23.18
N ASP A 311 -15.42 -8.03 -22.19
CA ASP A 311 -16.76 -7.43 -22.29
C ASP A 311 -16.81 -6.28 -23.32
N TYR A 312 -15.65 -5.68 -23.63
CA TYR A 312 -15.48 -4.63 -24.65
C TYR A 312 -15.12 -5.17 -26.04
N ALA A 313 -15.30 -6.48 -26.28
CA ALA A 313 -15.19 -7.06 -27.61
C ALA A 313 -16.45 -6.82 -28.49
N SER A 314 -17.57 -6.44 -27.87
CA SER A 314 -18.84 -6.18 -28.55
C SER A 314 -18.86 -4.80 -29.24
N ASN A 315 -19.74 -4.62 -30.25
CA ASN A 315 -19.70 -3.43 -31.11
C ASN A 315 -20.24 -2.14 -30.46
N ASP A 316 -21.01 -2.25 -29.37
CA ASP A 316 -21.80 -1.14 -28.80
C ASP A 316 -21.31 -0.65 -27.42
N THR A 317 -20.21 -1.19 -26.89
CA THR A 317 -19.72 -0.81 -25.55
C THR A 317 -18.63 0.25 -25.61
N VAL A 318 -18.79 1.28 -24.78
CA VAL A 318 -17.77 2.34 -24.59
C VAL A 318 -16.82 1.91 -23.49
N PHE A 319 -15.52 1.95 -23.76
CA PHE A 319 -14.51 1.50 -22.82
C PHE A 319 -14.29 2.51 -21.69
N ARG A 320 -14.11 2.01 -20.46
CA ARG A 320 -14.04 2.82 -19.24
C ARG A 320 -13.05 2.27 -18.22
N PHE A 321 -12.08 3.09 -17.82
CA PHE A 321 -11.08 2.65 -16.82
C PHE A 321 -11.66 2.45 -15.42
N ASP A 322 -12.70 3.20 -15.04
CA ASP A 322 -13.34 3.05 -13.74
C ASP A 322 -14.12 1.73 -13.60
N GLN A 323 -14.31 0.98 -14.68
CA GLN A 323 -14.90 -0.35 -14.65
C GLN A 323 -13.85 -1.46 -14.47
N LEU A 324 -12.55 -1.13 -14.60
CA LEU A 324 -11.47 -2.08 -14.42
C LEU A 324 -11.03 -2.17 -12.96
N LEU A 325 -10.96 -3.39 -12.44
CA LEU A 325 -10.63 -3.65 -11.04
C LEU A 325 -9.25 -3.10 -10.65
N ALA A 326 -8.26 -3.17 -11.54
CA ALA A 326 -6.91 -2.68 -11.31
C ALA A 326 -6.83 -1.15 -11.12
N PHE A 327 -7.81 -0.39 -11.60
CA PHE A 327 -7.80 1.07 -11.58
C PHE A 327 -8.82 1.68 -10.63
N ASN A 328 -9.71 0.87 -10.04
CA ASN A 328 -10.79 1.35 -9.20
C ASN A 328 -10.69 0.80 -7.75
N PRO A 329 -10.32 1.64 -6.76
CA PRO A 329 -10.21 1.22 -5.36
C PRO A 329 -11.57 0.87 -4.74
N ILE A 330 -12.68 1.45 -5.22
CA ILE A 330 -14.04 1.11 -4.75
C ILE A 330 -14.41 -0.30 -5.21
N LEU A 331 -14.13 -0.66 -6.47
CA LEU A 331 -14.38 -2.03 -6.95
C LEU A 331 -13.53 -3.04 -6.17
N GLN A 332 -12.26 -2.74 -5.90
CA GLN A 332 -11.41 -3.62 -5.10
C GLN A 332 -11.94 -3.83 -3.68
N ALA A 333 -12.39 -2.77 -3.02
CA ALA A 333 -12.97 -2.90 -1.69
C ALA A 333 -14.30 -3.67 -1.70
N LYS A 334 -15.09 -3.55 -2.77
CA LYS A 334 -16.38 -4.25 -2.92
C LYS A 334 -16.23 -5.75 -3.18
N GLU A 335 -15.10 -6.22 -3.70
CA GLU A 335 -14.82 -7.65 -3.82
C GLU A 335 -14.83 -8.36 -2.46
N ASN A 336 -14.58 -7.62 -1.37
CA ASN A 336 -14.72 -8.08 0.01
C ASN A 336 -13.99 -9.41 0.31
N VAL A 337 -12.80 -9.57 -0.26
CA VAL A 337 -11.95 -10.75 -0.03
C VAL A 337 -11.23 -10.62 1.31
N SER A 338 -11.23 -11.70 2.09
CA SER A 338 -10.69 -11.71 3.46
C SER A 338 -9.18 -11.44 3.55
N TRP A 339 -8.46 -11.64 2.45
CA TRP A 339 -7.01 -11.48 2.37
C TRP A 339 -6.57 -10.10 1.85
N ALA A 340 -7.50 -9.21 1.46
CA ALA A 340 -7.16 -7.84 1.12
C ALA A 340 -6.62 -7.11 2.37
N ASP A 341 -5.44 -6.51 2.26
CA ASP A 341 -4.69 -5.99 3.41
C ASP A 341 -4.34 -4.49 3.31
N LYS A 342 -4.52 -3.86 2.15
CA LYS A 342 -4.07 -2.48 1.93
C LYS A 342 -5.09 -1.47 2.43
N ASP A 343 -4.62 -0.56 3.29
CA ASP A 343 -5.44 0.51 3.87
C ASP A 343 -5.42 1.76 2.99
N PHE A 344 -6.26 1.74 1.95
CA PHE A 344 -6.37 2.86 1.02
C PHE A 344 -6.80 4.16 1.73
N LEU A 345 -7.72 4.09 2.69
CA LEU A 345 -8.19 5.26 3.43
C LEU A 345 -7.06 5.93 4.20
N LEU A 346 -6.19 5.15 4.86
CA LEU A 346 -5.03 5.66 5.58
C LEU A 346 -4.01 6.30 4.62
N GLU A 347 -3.71 5.66 3.49
CA GLU A 347 -2.84 6.22 2.45
C GLU A 347 -3.37 7.57 1.93
N GLN A 348 -4.68 7.67 1.67
CA GLN A 348 -5.29 8.93 1.24
C GLN A 348 -5.24 10.02 2.33
N LYS A 349 -5.35 9.66 3.61
CA LYS A 349 -5.18 10.62 4.72
C LYS A 349 -3.76 11.19 4.76
N TYR A 350 -2.74 10.37 4.50
CA TYR A 350 -1.37 10.86 4.39
C TYR A 350 -1.21 11.81 3.20
N ALA A 351 -1.72 11.42 2.03
CA ALA A 351 -1.70 12.26 0.83
C ALA A 351 -2.40 13.62 1.05
N ILE A 352 -3.56 13.64 1.73
CA ILE A 352 -4.24 14.90 2.10
C ILE A 352 -3.35 15.77 2.99
N ASN A 353 -2.60 15.18 3.93
CA ASN A 353 -1.72 15.94 4.81
C ASN A 353 -0.50 16.53 4.10
N ASP A 354 -0.03 15.89 3.03
CA ASP A 354 1.14 16.32 2.26
C ASP A 354 0.87 17.60 1.47
N ILE A 355 -0.33 17.74 0.90
CA ILE A 355 -0.72 18.94 0.13
C ILE A 355 -0.96 20.18 1.01
N ILE A 356 -0.88 20.06 2.34
CA ILE A 356 -1.17 21.16 3.29
C ILE A 356 0.12 21.84 3.76
N PRO A 357 0.28 23.16 3.52
CA PRO A 357 1.39 23.91 4.08
C PRO A 357 1.36 23.86 5.62
N PRO A 358 2.50 23.67 6.31
CA PRO A 358 2.54 23.57 7.77
C PRO A 358 1.86 24.73 8.50
N SER A 359 1.86 25.94 7.90
CA SER A 359 1.24 27.15 8.43
C SER A 359 -0.30 27.17 8.35
N LEU A 360 -0.91 26.39 7.46
CA LEU A 360 -2.34 26.40 7.17
C LEU A 360 -3.12 25.23 7.79
N ARG A 361 -2.45 24.32 8.50
CA ARG A 361 -3.06 23.20 9.26
C ARG A 361 -4.09 23.62 10.32
N ARG A 362 -4.31 24.92 10.55
CA ARG A 362 -5.27 25.48 11.52
C ARG A 362 -6.54 26.10 10.90
N LYS A 363 -6.70 26.12 9.56
CA LYS A 363 -7.79 26.86 8.88
C LYS A 363 -8.84 26.01 8.12
N GLY A 364 -8.85 24.68 8.25
CA GLY A 364 -10.01 23.81 7.94
C GLY A 364 -10.46 23.63 6.47
N VAL A 365 -10.51 24.66 5.64
CA VAL A 365 -11.57 24.67 4.62
C VAL A 365 -11.28 23.99 3.26
N SER A 366 -10.03 23.70 2.89
CA SER A 366 -9.76 22.76 1.76
C SER A 366 -9.60 21.30 2.24
N PHE A 367 -9.52 21.10 3.56
CA PHE A 367 -9.18 19.85 4.22
C PHE A 367 -10.44 19.05 4.57
N GLU A 368 -11.47 19.74 5.07
CA GLU A 368 -12.78 19.13 5.31
C GLU A 368 -13.29 18.48 4.01
N ASP A 369 -13.21 19.16 2.86
CA ASP A 369 -13.78 18.66 1.60
C ASP A 369 -13.21 17.33 1.12
N ASN A 370 -11.87 17.24 0.93
CA ASN A 370 -11.24 15.99 0.51
C ASN A 370 -11.47 14.87 1.53
N THR A 371 -11.34 15.18 2.81
CA THR A 371 -11.53 14.22 3.91
C THR A 371 -12.98 13.73 3.96
N ASN A 372 -13.95 14.65 3.87
CA ASN A 372 -15.38 14.38 3.91
C ASN A 372 -15.84 13.56 2.72
N ILE A 373 -15.28 13.80 1.53
CA ILE A 373 -15.56 13.01 0.33
C ILE A 373 -15.05 11.58 0.52
N ILE A 374 -13.76 11.41 0.85
CA ILE A 374 -13.16 10.07 0.96
C ILE A 374 -13.80 9.26 2.10
N GLN A 375 -14.01 9.86 3.27
CA GLN A 375 -14.63 9.19 4.42
C GLN A 375 -16.13 8.89 4.22
N SER A 376 -16.79 9.51 3.25
CA SER A 376 -18.17 9.15 2.89
C SER A 376 -18.27 7.89 2.05
N VAL A 377 -17.15 7.43 1.47
CA VAL A 377 -17.10 6.27 0.57
C VAL A 377 -16.33 5.13 1.21
N PHE A 378 -15.18 5.44 1.81
CA PHE A 378 -14.29 4.46 2.44
C PHE A 378 -14.40 4.52 3.96
N ASN A 379 -14.59 3.36 4.58
CA ASN A 379 -14.47 3.18 6.02
C ASN A 379 -13.17 2.43 6.37
N THR A 380 -12.87 2.29 7.67
CA THR A 380 -11.63 1.66 8.15
C THR A 380 -11.54 0.15 7.89
N GLU A 381 -12.67 -0.50 7.63
CA GLU A 381 -12.77 -1.94 7.35
C GLU A 381 -12.55 -2.26 5.87
N MET A 382 -12.81 -1.29 4.98
CA MET A 382 -12.60 -1.44 3.55
C MET A 382 -11.10 -1.50 3.22
N LYS A 383 -10.63 -2.69 2.88
CA LYS A 383 -9.27 -2.94 2.38
C LYS A 383 -9.29 -3.14 0.88
N VAL A 384 -8.25 -2.67 0.21
CA VAL A 384 -8.03 -2.90 -1.22
C VAL A 384 -6.97 -3.99 -1.43
N MET A 385 -6.98 -4.63 -2.59
CA MET A 385 -6.14 -5.79 -2.87
C MET A 385 -4.72 -5.41 -3.30
N ARG A 386 -4.56 -4.25 -3.95
CA ARG A 386 -3.25 -3.75 -4.39
C ARG A 386 -3.03 -2.32 -3.91
N SER A 387 -1.78 -1.92 -3.78
CA SER A 387 -1.44 -0.51 -3.55
C SER A 387 -1.88 0.34 -4.73
N MET A 388 -2.49 1.48 -4.43
CA MET A 388 -3.05 2.42 -5.39
C MET A 388 -2.40 3.79 -5.16
N PRO A 389 -2.13 4.58 -6.21
CA PRO A 389 -1.56 5.90 -6.02
C PRO A 389 -2.53 6.84 -5.29
N PRO A 390 -2.07 7.97 -4.74
CA PRO A 390 -2.98 8.99 -4.24
C PRO A 390 -3.98 9.43 -5.31
N LEU A 391 -5.25 9.60 -4.91
CA LEU A 391 -6.26 10.19 -5.77
C LEU A 391 -5.83 11.59 -6.18
N GLU A 392 -6.34 12.07 -7.31
CA GLU A 392 -6.20 13.48 -7.61
C GLU A 392 -7.08 14.30 -6.66
N LEU A 393 -6.44 14.82 -5.61
CA LEU A 393 -7.07 15.61 -4.57
C LEU A 393 -7.38 17.02 -5.08
N TYR A 394 -8.48 17.57 -4.59
CA TYR A 394 -8.79 18.98 -4.81
C TYR A 394 -7.74 19.85 -4.09
N SER A 395 -7.20 20.85 -4.80
CA SER A 395 -6.29 21.85 -4.23
C SER A 395 -6.61 23.21 -4.83
N SER A 396 -6.83 24.21 -3.97
CA SER A 396 -7.13 25.58 -4.39
C SER A 396 -6.02 26.23 -5.24
N ASN A 397 -4.78 25.77 -5.12
CA ASN A 397 -3.62 26.28 -5.86
C ASN A 397 -3.53 25.73 -7.29
N MET A 398 -4.28 24.67 -7.61
CA MET A 398 -4.40 24.10 -8.95
C MET A 398 -5.84 24.31 -9.49
N THR A 399 -6.28 25.57 -9.49
CA THR A 399 -7.59 25.99 -10.02
C THR A 399 -7.48 27.22 -10.91
N LEU A 400 -8.39 27.34 -11.89
CA LEU A 400 -8.56 28.52 -12.73
C LEU A 400 -9.88 29.24 -12.40
N THR A 401 -9.87 30.56 -12.49
CA THR A 401 -11.08 31.39 -12.33
C THR A 401 -11.89 31.44 -13.62
N VAL A 402 -13.20 31.67 -13.51
CA VAL A 402 -14.09 31.84 -14.68
C VAL A 402 -13.60 32.96 -15.60
N SER A 403 -13.17 34.09 -15.02
CA SER A 403 -12.61 35.23 -15.77
C SER A 403 -11.37 34.88 -16.60
N THR A 404 -10.58 33.89 -16.18
CA THR A 404 -9.40 33.43 -16.92
C THR A 404 -9.80 32.58 -18.13
N VAL A 405 -11.02 32.01 -18.11
CA VAL A 405 -11.56 31.11 -19.14
C VAL A 405 -12.51 31.83 -20.11
N GLU A 406 -13.11 32.96 -19.72
CA GLU A 406 -14.15 33.71 -20.46
C GLU A 406 -13.75 34.20 -21.86
N GLU A 407 -12.46 34.24 -22.21
CA GLU A 407 -12.01 34.67 -23.54
C GLU A 407 -11.94 33.53 -24.58
N GLN A 408 -11.94 32.24 -24.16
CA GLN A 408 -11.79 31.08 -25.06
C GLN A 408 -12.53 29.84 -24.54
N HIS A 409 -13.86 29.91 -24.46
CA HIS A 409 -14.72 28.86 -23.87
C HIS A 409 -14.67 27.46 -24.55
N ASN A 410 -14.13 27.35 -25.76
CA ASN A 410 -14.05 26.09 -26.52
C ASN A 410 -12.61 25.56 -26.68
N ASP A 411 -11.69 25.90 -25.78
CA ASP A 411 -10.32 25.35 -25.83
C ASP A 411 -10.29 23.92 -25.29
N LEU A 412 -9.86 22.97 -26.13
CA LEU A 412 -9.69 21.56 -25.79
C LEU A 412 -8.76 21.31 -24.60
N LEU A 413 -7.80 22.21 -24.36
CA LEU A 413 -6.93 22.13 -23.20
C LEU A 413 -7.73 22.20 -21.90
N LEU A 414 -8.75 23.06 -21.84
CA LEU A 414 -9.64 23.17 -20.69
C LEU A 414 -10.50 21.91 -20.55
N ALA A 415 -11.06 21.40 -21.65
CA ALA A 415 -11.88 20.18 -21.64
C ALA A 415 -11.11 18.96 -21.09
N VAL A 416 -9.85 18.81 -21.50
CA VAL A 416 -9.01 17.66 -21.13
C VAL A 416 -8.49 17.76 -19.69
N TYR A 417 -7.97 18.92 -19.28
CA TYR A 417 -7.24 19.04 -18.02
C TYR A 417 -8.04 19.69 -16.88
N THR A 418 -9.30 20.05 -17.09
CA THR A 418 -10.10 20.70 -16.04
C THR A 418 -11.51 20.12 -15.87
N HIS A 419 -12.05 20.24 -14.67
CA HIS A 419 -13.43 19.85 -14.34
C HIS A 419 -14.12 20.92 -13.49
N ARG A 420 -15.42 21.17 -13.72
CA ARG A 420 -16.15 22.37 -13.24
C ARG A 420 -17.50 22.11 -12.55
N ASP A 421 -17.96 20.87 -12.39
CA ASP A 421 -19.36 20.59 -12.03
C ASP A 421 -19.74 20.76 -10.55
N TYR A 422 -19.05 21.65 -9.82
CA TYR A 422 -19.32 21.87 -8.40
C TYR A 422 -19.63 23.33 -8.07
N TYR A 423 -20.79 23.52 -7.43
CA TYR A 423 -21.24 24.79 -6.90
C TYR A 423 -20.45 25.13 -5.64
N GLY A 424 -19.72 26.26 -5.65
CA GLY A 424 -19.49 26.98 -4.40
C GLY A 424 -20.83 27.57 -3.92
N LYS A 425 -21.01 27.73 -2.60
CA LYS A 425 -22.24 28.28 -1.98
C LYS A 425 -22.75 29.61 -2.61
N GLN A 426 -21.87 30.36 -3.31
CA GLN A 426 -22.19 31.61 -4.03
C GLN A 426 -22.34 31.46 -5.56
N GLY A 427 -22.47 30.25 -6.11
CA GLY A 427 -22.57 30.02 -7.57
C GLY A 427 -21.27 30.25 -8.36
N ASN A 428 -20.15 30.57 -7.72
CA ASN A 428 -18.84 30.73 -8.36
C ASN A 428 -18.21 29.36 -8.67
N ARG A 429 -18.46 28.82 -9.88
CA ARG A 429 -17.86 27.56 -10.37
C ARG A 429 -16.37 27.77 -10.75
N LYS A 430 -15.41 27.11 -10.07
CA LYS A 430 -13.98 27.10 -10.44
C LYS A 430 -13.64 25.91 -11.34
N TYR A 431 -12.61 26.04 -12.16
CA TYR A 431 -12.08 24.94 -12.97
C TYR A 431 -10.92 24.28 -12.22
N SER A 432 -11.14 23.07 -11.69
CA SER A 432 -10.13 22.29 -10.97
C SER A 432 -9.28 21.48 -11.95
N ILE A 433 -7.96 21.47 -11.78
CA ILE A 433 -7.04 20.80 -12.69
C ILE A 433 -6.87 19.32 -12.32
N PHE A 434 -7.15 18.45 -13.30
CA PHE A 434 -7.05 17.00 -13.20
C PHE A 434 -6.41 16.40 -14.45
N PHE A 435 -5.71 15.28 -14.29
CA PHE A 435 -4.92 14.63 -15.34
C PHE A 435 -5.52 13.31 -15.82
N SER A 436 -6.42 12.70 -15.03
CA SER A 436 -6.90 11.35 -15.32
C SER A 436 -7.68 11.25 -16.63
N ARG A 437 -8.33 12.33 -17.10
CA ARG A 437 -8.94 12.34 -18.45
C ARG A 437 -7.88 12.25 -19.55
N ALA A 438 -6.82 13.07 -19.47
CA ALA A 438 -5.71 13.02 -20.43
C ALA A 438 -5.05 11.63 -20.44
N PHE A 439 -4.84 11.06 -19.25
CA PHE A 439 -4.31 9.70 -19.10
C PHE A 439 -5.25 8.65 -19.71
N GLU A 440 -6.55 8.74 -19.45
CA GLU A 440 -7.55 7.80 -19.97
C GLU A 440 -7.65 7.82 -21.49
N ILE A 441 -7.63 9.02 -22.12
CA ILE A 441 -7.61 9.13 -23.58
C ILE A 441 -6.34 8.50 -24.15
N LEU A 442 -5.17 8.80 -23.58
CA LEU A 442 -3.89 8.22 -24.02
C LEU A 442 -3.88 6.70 -23.88
N ALA A 443 -4.24 6.20 -22.69
CA ALA A 443 -4.19 4.78 -22.39
C ALA A 443 -5.23 3.99 -23.22
N THR A 444 -6.42 4.54 -23.44
CA THR A 444 -7.42 3.96 -24.37
C THR A 444 -6.88 3.91 -25.79
N SER A 445 -6.17 4.94 -26.24
CA SER A 445 -5.56 4.98 -27.58
C SER A 445 -4.47 3.93 -27.74
N ILE A 446 -3.63 3.73 -26.72
CA ILE A 446 -2.58 2.69 -26.69
C ILE A 446 -3.20 1.28 -26.69
N LEU A 447 -4.27 1.06 -25.92
CA LEU A 447 -4.98 -0.23 -25.90
C LEU A 447 -5.71 -0.48 -27.22
N SER A 448 -6.22 0.56 -27.88
CA SER A 448 -6.88 0.44 -29.19
C SER A 448 -5.91 0.08 -30.31
N ILE A 449 -4.78 0.79 -30.39
CA ILE A 449 -3.79 0.59 -31.45
C ILE A 449 -3.10 -0.78 -31.36
N SER A 450 -3.00 -1.35 -30.15
CA SER A 450 -2.45 -2.68 -29.85
C SER A 450 -3.46 -3.83 -29.91
N ASN A 451 -4.71 -3.58 -30.31
CA ASN A 451 -5.82 -4.55 -30.32
C ASN A 451 -6.17 -5.12 -28.93
N ASN A 452 -5.84 -4.45 -27.82
CA ASN A 452 -6.32 -4.86 -26.49
C ASN A 452 -7.77 -4.46 -26.25
N VAL A 453 -8.18 -3.33 -26.80
CA VAL A 453 -9.56 -2.82 -26.79
C VAL A 453 -9.95 -2.48 -28.22
N LYS A 454 -11.23 -2.62 -28.57
CA LYS A 454 -11.74 -2.24 -29.88
C LYS A 454 -12.54 -0.94 -29.77
N VAL A 455 -11.94 0.19 -30.14
CA VAL A 455 -12.67 1.48 -30.20
C VAL A 455 -13.29 1.64 -31.58
N ASN A 456 -14.61 1.43 -31.70
CA ASN A 456 -15.32 1.50 -32.99
C ASN A 456 -15.61 2.95 -33.41
N ASN A 457 -15.92 3.82 -32.45
CA ASN A 457 -16.28 5.21 -32.70
C ASN A 457 -15.59 6.12 -31.68
N TRP A 458 -14.49 6.74 -32.10
CA TRP A 458 -13.74 7.68 -31.27
C TRP A 458 -14.56 8.91 -30.86
N GLY A 459 -15.54 9.33 -31.65
CA GLY A 459 -16.41 10.46 -31.29
C GLY A 459 -17.27 10.14 -30.08
N VAL A 460 -17.83 8.91 -30.01
CA VAL A 460 -18.60 8.45 -28.84
C VAL A 460 -17.68 8.16 -27.66
N GLN A 461 -16.52 7.54 -27.90
CA GLN A 461 -15.54 7.24 -26.85
C GLN A 461 -15.01 8.50 -26.16
N LEU A 462 -14.65 9.53 -26.93
CA LEU A 462 -14.19 10.80 -26.36
C LEU A 462 -15.31 11.55 -25.68
N LYS A 463 -16.53 11.53 -26.24
CA LYS A 463 -17.71 12.11 -25.58
C LYS A 463 -17.89 11.59 -24.16
N GLU A 464 -17.90 10.27 -24.01
CA GLU A 464 -18.02 9.61 -22.69
C GLU A 464 -16.90 10.02 -21.73
N ILE A 465 -15.65 10.12 -22.21
CA ILE A 465 -14.51 10.51 -21.36
C ILE A 465 -14.61 11.99 -20.94
N MET A 466 -15.01 12.88 -21.86
CA MET A 466 -15.07 14.33 -21.61
C MET A 466 -16.24 14.73 -20.71
N GLU A 467 -17.42 14.14 -20.91
CA GLU A 467 -18.64 14.43 -20.15
C GLU A 467 -18.58 13.85 -18.73
N ARG A 468 -17.74 12.84 -18.49
CA ARG A 468 -17.60 12.22 -17.17
C ARG A 468 -16.64 13.00 -16.26
N VAL A 469 -16.87 12.87 -14.95
CA VAL A 469 -15.92 13.29 -13.92
C VAL A 469 -14.58 12.55 -14.15
N PRO A 470 -13.41 13.23 -14.07
CA PRO A 470 -12.11 12.58 -14.24
C PRO A 470 -11.98 11.33 -13.36
N PHE A 471 -11.79 10.15 -13.99
CA PHE A 471 -12.04 8.84 -13.38
C PHE A 471 -11.26 8.54 -12.08
N TYR A 472 -10.10 9.17 -11.89
CA TYR A 472 -9.24 8.95 -10.72
C TYR A 472 -9.07 10.19 -9.84
N SER A 473 -10.09 11.07 -9.87
CA SER A 473 -10.17 12.21 -8.97
C SER A 473 -10.90 11.87 -7.68
N VAL A 474 -10.68 12.67 -6.63
CA VAL A 474 -11.45 12.61 -5.38
C VAL A 474 -12.96 12.71 -5.65
N HIS A 475 -13.35 13.47 -6.66
CA HIS A 475 -14.74 13.69 -7.05
C HIS A 475 -15.37 12.48 -7.73
N ALA A 476 -14.61 11.68 -8.48
CA ALA A 476 -15.13 10.45 -9.08
C ALA A 476 -15.51 9.40 -8.01
N MET A 477 -14.89 9.46 -6.82
CA MET A 477 -15.23 8.56 -5.72
C MET A 477 -16.61 8.87 -5.11
N ASN A 478 -16.99 10.15 -5.05
CA ASN A 478 -18.34 10.57 -4.65
C ASN A 478 -18.86 11.74 -5.50
N PRO A 479 -19.50 11.46 -6.65
CA PRO A 479 -19.99 12.50 -7.55
C PRO A 479 -21.10 13.38 -6.95
N THR A 480 -21.75 12.98 -5.85
CA THR A 480 -22.95 13.64 -5.31
C THR A 480 -22.69 14.59 -4.13
N LYS A 481 -21.44 14.73 -3.64
CA LYS A 481 -21.11 15.52 -2.45
C LYS A 481 -20.45 16.87 -2.79
N TYR A 482 -20.98 17.98 -2.25
CA TYR A 482 -20.56 19.35 -2.52
C TYR A 482 -19.37 19.81 -1.64
N LEU A 483 -18.65 20.86 -2.09
CA LEU A 483 -17.55 21.52 -1.38
C LEU A 483 -18.08 22.61 -0.42
N GLU A 484 -17.61 22.67 0.82
CA GLU A 484 -17.94 23.72 1.80
C GLU A 484 -16.86 24.84 1.79
N GLN A 485 -17.21 26.09 1.43
CA GLN A 485 -16.27 27.24 1.44
C GLN A 485 -16.40 28.15 2.69
N GLU A 486 -15.33 28.93 2.98
CA GLU A 486 -15.16 29.80 4.17
C GLU A 486 -16.18 30.95 4.23
N GLY A 487 -16.82 31.15 5.41
CA GLY A 487 -17.31 32.48 5.84
C GLY A 487 -18.81 32.71 5.99
N GLU A 488 -19.70 31.73 5.77
CA GLU A 488 -21.15 31.96 5.83
C GLU A 488 -21.85 30.95 6.77
N GLU A 489 -22.60 31.48 7.74
CA GLU A 489 -23.40 30.72 8.71
C GLU A 489 -24.43 29.82 8.02
N HIS A 490 -24.71 28.68 8.65
CA HIS A 490 -25.71 27.71 8.22
C HIS A 490 -27.08 28.36 8.00
N SER A 491 -27.50 28.51 6.74
CA SER A 491 -28.91 28.41 6.39
C SER A 491 -29.11 27.19 5.50
N LEU A 492 -29.78 26.18 6.06
CA LEU A 492 -30.31 25.05 5.32
C LEU A 492 -31.42 25.57 4.40
N LEU A 493 -31.09 25.91 3.17
CA LEU A 493 -32.10 26.07 2.13
C LEU A 493 -32.19 24.79 1.32
N GLN A 494 -33.38 24.20 1.40
CA GLN A 494 -33.81 23.02 0.67
C GLN A 494 -33.56 23.18 -0.83
N SER A 495 -33.07 22.08 -1.40
CA SER A 495 -33.13 21.70 -2.81
C SER A 495 -34.26 22.38 -3.58
N THR A 496 -33.89 23.16 -4.59
CA THR A 496 -34.74 23.37 -5.76
C THR A 496 -33.92 23.02 -6.99
N ASP A 497 -34.39 21.96 -7.66
CA ASP A 497 -34.05 21.62 -9.03
C ASP A 497 -33.96 22.90 -9.87
N SER A 498 -32.76 23.24 -10.29
CA SER A 498 -32.53 24.15 -11.40
C SER A 498 -31.41 23.55 -12.24
N GLN A 499 -31.84 22.75 -13.21
CA GLN A 499 -31.09 22.38 -14.40
C GLN A 499 -30.74 23.65 -15.20
N ASP A 500 -29.81 24.47 -14.71
CA ASP A 500 -29.09 25.41 -15.56
C ASP A 500 -27.87 24.70 -16.16
N GLU A 501 -28.18 23.89 -17.18
CA GLU A 501 -27.26 23.34 -18.16
C GLU A 501 -26.62 24.51 -18.95
N ILE A 502 -25.55 25.09 -18.42
CA ILE A 502 -24.51 25.65 -19.30
C ILE A 502 -23.73 24.44 -19.80
N ASN A 503 -24.32 23.79 -20.81
CA ASN A 503 -23.71 22.69 -21.54
C ASN A 503 -22.53 23.30 -22.32
N ASN A 504 -21.33 23.29 -21.73
CA ASN A 504 -20.10 23.64 -22.44
C ASN A 504 -19.84 22.52 -23.45
N ASN A 505 -20.51 22.61 -24.59
CA ASN A 505 -20.42 21.64 -25.66
C ASN A 505 -19.06 21.87 -26.34
N TYR A 506 -18.00 21.35 -25.73
CA TYR A 506 -16.65 21.43 -26.30
C TYR A 506 -16.64 20.70 -27.64
N ASP A 507 -16.08 21.33 -28.67
CA ASP A 507 -15.90 20.68 -29.96
C ASP A 507 -14.62 19.84 -29.95
N TYR A 508 -14.77 18.54 -29.68
CA TYR A 508 -13.70 17.54 -29.76
C TYR A 508 -13.63 16.81 -31.10
N SER A 509 -14.32 17.28 -32.14
CA SER A 509 -14.26 16.67 -33.49
C SER A 509 -12.84 16.72 -34.09
N SER A 510 -12.11 17.81 -33.87
CA SER A 510 -10.71 17.95 -34.31
C SER A 510 -9.81 16.91 -33.63
N LEU A 511 -9.89 16.79 -32.29
CA LEU A 511 -9.10 15.80 -31.56
C LEU A 511 -9.47 14.36 -31.96
N THR A 512 -10.76 14.10 -32.16
CA THR A 512 -11.27 12.81 -32.67
C THR A 512 -10.61 12.44 -33.99
N SER A 513 -10.62 13.36 -34.95
CA SER A 513 -10.07 13.12 -36.29
C SER A 513 -8.57 12.82 -36.25
N LYS A 514 -7.82 13.57 -35.42
CA LYS A 514 -6.37 13.38 -35.26
C LYS A 514 -6.01 12.09 -34.53
N ILE A 515 -6.77 11.67 -33.52
CA ILE A 515 -6.57 10.36 -32.88
C ILE A 515 -6.84 9.22 -33.86
N MET A 516 -7.90 9.33 -34.67
CA MET A 516 -8.19 8.34 -35.73
C MET A 516 -7.08 8.25 -36.77
N GLU A 517 -6.53 9.39 -37.20
CA GLU A 517 -5.40 9.44 -38.13
C GLU A 517 -4.11 8.89 -37.52
N TRP A 518 -3.81 9.27 -36.28
CA TRP A 518 -2.66 8.76 -35.51
C TRP A 518 -2.75 7.24 -35.35
N GLU A 519 -3.91 6.71 -35.00
CA GLU A 519 -4.13 5.27 -34.83
C GLU A 519 -4.00 4.53 -36.16
N LYS A 520 -4.62 5.03 -37.23
CA LYS A 520 -4.55 4.44 -38.57
C LYS A 520 -3.10 4.36 -39.07
N THR A 521 -2.32 5.41 -38.85
CA THR A 521 -0.93 5.53 -39.31
C THR A 521 0.02 4.62 -38.53
N ASN A 522 -0.20 4.48 -37.22
CA ASN A 522 0.74 3.81 -36.34
C ASN A 522 0.39 2.33 -36.06
N ARG A 523 -0.86 1.89 -36.28
CA ARG A 523 -1.32 0.51 -36.07
C ARG A 523 -0.50 -0.56 -36.81
N PRO A 524 -0.08 -0.37 -38.08
CA PRO A 524 0.77 -1.35 -38.77
C PRO A 524 2.15 -1.51 -38.12
N LYS A 525 2.71 -0.43 -37.58
CA LYS A 525 4.04 -0.39 -36.94
C LYS A 525 4.08 -1.22 -35.65
N LEU A 526 2.94 -1.39 -34.98
CA LEU A 526 2.80 -2.13 -33.73
C LEU A 526 2.15 -3.51 -33.91
N SER A 527 2.22 -4.09 -35.12
CA SER A 527 1.64 -5.41 -35.41
C SER A 527 2.19 -6.54 -34.52
N GLY A 528 3.43 -6.41 -34.02
CA GLY A 528 4.04 -7.35 -33.06
C GLY A 528 3.38 -7.37 -31.68
N LEU A 529 2.60 -6.34 -31.30
CA LEU A 529 1.91 -6.26 -30.02
C LEU A 529 0.53 -6.94 -30.01
N LYS A 530 0.05 -7.41 -31.17
CA LYS A 530 -1.31 -7.92 -31.33
C LYS A 530 -1.65 -9.10 -30.42
N SER A 531 -0.68 -9.93 -30.05
CA SER A 531 -0.88 -11.12 -29.22
C SER A 531 -0.61 -10.88 -27.73
N TYR A 532 -0.24 -9.65 -27.36
CA TYR A 532 0.18 -9.30 -26.00
C TYR A 532 -0.83 -8.38 -25.29
N SER A 533 -0.89 -8.43 -23.97
CA SER A 533 -1.67 -7.52 -23.14
C SER A 533 -0.79 -6.39 -22.64
N LEU A 534 -1.16 -5.15 -22.96
CA LEU A 534 -0.48 -3.96 -22.45
C LEU A 534 -1.05 -3.45 -21.12
N LEU A 535 -2.11 -4.09 -20.59
CA LEU A 535 -2.73 -3.63 -19.35
C LEU A 535 -1.76 -3.58 -18.14
N PRO A 536 -0.86 -4.57 -17.94
CA PRO A 536 0.12 -4.54 -16.85
C PRO A 536 1.07 -3.34 -16.91
N ILE A 537 1.56 -2.99 -18.10
CA ILE A 537 2.43 -1.81 -18.28
C ILE A 537 1.62 -0.51 -18.11
N ILE A 538 0.40 -0.44 -18.65
CA ILE A 538 -0.48 0.72 -18.44
C ILE A 538 -0.76 0.95 -16.95
N HIS A 539 -0.99 -0.12 -16.18
CA HIS A 539 -1.16 0.01 -14.72
C HIS A 539 0.14 0.48 -14.04
N SER A 540 1.29 -0.09 -14.40
CA SER A 540 2.58 0.29 -13.80
C SER A 540 2.87 1.78 -14.05
N VAL A 541 2.63 2.24 -15.28
CA VAL A 541 2.71 3.66 -15.67
C VAL A 541 1.70 4.50 -14.90
N PHE A 542 0.45 4.05 -14.80
CA PHE A 542 -0.60 4.74 -14.03
C PHE A 542 -0.15 4.98 -12.57
N ASN A 543 0.34 3.95 -11.90
CA ASN A 543 0.81 4.07 -10.52
C ASN A 543 1.93 5.12 -10.40
N LYS A 544 2.97 5.00 -11.25
CA LYS A 544 4.12 5.92 -11.23
C LYS A 544 3.75 7.37 -11.60
N VAL A 545 2.88 7.56 -12.58
CA VAL A 545 2.43 8.88 -13.03
C VAL A 545 1.64 9.56 -11.91
N PHE A 546 0.64 8.90 -11.33
CA PHE A 546 -0.22 9.52 -10.32
C PHE A 546 0.50 9.75 -8.99
N THR A 547 1.45 8.90 -8.62
CA THR A 547 2.36 9.18 -7.50
C THR A 547 3.18 10.45 -7.76
N GLN A 548 3.76 10.63 -8.96
CA GLN A 548 4.50 11.86 -9.29
C GLN A 548 3.59 13.10 -9.39
N LEU A 549 2.38 12.95 -9.92
CA LEU A 549 1.39 14.05 -9.98
C LEU A 549 0.95 14.49 -8.58
N HIS A 550 0.86 13.56 -7.62
CA HIS A 550 0.63 13.91 -6.22
C HIS A 550 1.77 14.74 -5.63
N ILE A 551 3.02 14.37 -5.91
CA ILE A 551 4.20 15.14 -5.49
C ILE A 551 4.18 16.53 -6.15
N LEU A 552 3.87 16.61 -7.45
CA LEU A 552 3.72 17.89 -8.16
C LEU A 552 2.64 18.77 -7.51
N ARG A 553 1.48 18.19 -7.18
CA ARG A 553 0.39 18.90 -6.49
C ARG A 553 0.80 19.38 -5.11
N THR A 554 1.60 18.59 -4.38
CA THR A 554 2.18 18.96 -3.09
C THR A 554 3.15 20.13 -3.22
N GLU A 555 4.08 20.07 -4.17
CA GLU A 555 5.04 21.14 -4.43
C GLU A 555 4.35 22.45 -4.83
N VAL A 556 3.38 22.40 -5.75
CA VAL A 556 2.59 23.59 -6.14
C VAL A 556 1.78 24.15 -4.98
N SER A 557 1.31 23.29 -4.06
CA SER A 557 0.48 23.73 -2.93
C SER A 557 1.28 24.27 -1.75
N THR A 558 2.54 23.85 -1.58
CA THR A 558 3.36 24.15 -0.40
C THR A 558 4.52 25.11 -0.69
N SER A 559 5.00 25.15 -1.92
CA SER A 559 6.12 25.99 -2.32
C SER A 559 5.69 27.39 -2.74
N LYS A 560 6.54 28.39 -2.46
CA LYS A 560 6.39 29.77 -2.98
C LYS A 560 6.93 29.92 -4.41
N ASN A 561 7.50 28.87 -4.99
CA ASN A 561 8.27 28.92 -6.24
C ASN A 561 7.43 28.74 -7.52
N TYR A 562 6.10 28.63 -7.43
CA TYR A 562 5.19 28.46 -8.59
C TYR A 562 4.24 29.66 -8.88
N PRO A 563 4.67 30.93 -8.81
CA PRO A 563 3.74 32.06 -8.96
C PRO A 563 3.29 32.34 -10.42
N GLU A 564 3.93 31.74 -11.44
CA GLU A 564 3.71 32.05 -12.87
C GLU A 564 3.33 30.82 -13.73
N GLU A 565 2.89 29.74 -13.10
CA GLU A 565 2.44 28.53 -13.81
C GLU A 565 1.15 28.78 -14.59
N HIS A 566 1.05 28.12 -15.75
CA HIS A 566 -0.09 28.15 -16.64
C HIS A 566 -0.60 26.72 -16.86
N LEU A 567 -1.84 26.56 -17.32
CA LEU A 567 -2.38 25.23 -17.63
C LEU A 567 -1.52 24.48 -18.66
N THR A 568 -0.99 25.20 -19.65
CA THR A 568 -0.07 24.65 -20.67
C THR A 568 1.24 24.13 -20.08
N ASP A 569 1.78 24.82 -19.07
CA ASP A 569 3.02 24.41 -18.39
C ASP A 569 2.79 23.10 -17.61
N ILE A 570 1.71 23.03 -16.83
CA ILE A 570 1.33 21.80 -16.13
C ILE A 570 1.02 20.64 -17.09
N ALA A 571 0.38 20.91 -18.23
CA ALA A 571 0.16 19.91 -19.27
C ALA A 571 1.50 19.38 -19.83
N ARG A 572 2.49 20.25 -20.05
CA ARG A 572 3.85 19.84 -20.44
C ARG A 572 4.56 19.00 -19.36
N ARG A 573 4.39 19.32 -18.07
CA ARG A 573 4.92 18.48 -16.98
C ARG A 573 4.29 17.09 -17.00
N PHE A 574 2.98 17.00 -17.21
CA PHE A 574 2.27 15.72 -17.36
C PHE A 574 2.85 14.88 -18.51
N GLU A 575 3.09 15.47 -19.68
CA GLU A 575 3.75 14.80 -20.81
C GLU A 575 5.09 14.18 -20.39
N TYR A 576 6.01 14.98 -19.83
CA TYR A 576 7.32 14.47 -19.43
C TYR A 576 7.25 13.39 -18.35
N ILE A 577 6.32 13.52 -17.40
CA ILE A 577 6.07 12.50 -16.36
C ILE A 577 5.61 11.19 -17.00
N VAL A 578 4.67 11.24 -17.94
CA VAL A 578 4.15 10.04 -18.63
C VAL A 578 5.23 9.38 -19.49
N ILE A 579 5.96 10.16 -20.31
CA ILE A 579 7.02 9.61 -21.16
C ILE A 579 8.14 9.00 -20.33
N ASN A 580 8.55 9.65 -19.24
CA ASN A 580 9.55 9.09 -18.32
C ASN A 580 9.05 7.80 -17.66
N ALA A 581 7.77 7.73 -17.29
CA ALA A 581 7.20 6.52 -16.71
C ALA A 581 7.24 5.35 -17.70
N PHE A 582 6.78 5.53 -18.94
CA PHE A 582 6.93 4.51 -19.99
C PHE A 582 8.39 4.13 -20.21
N ALA A 583 9.27 5.11 -20.42
CA ALA A 583 10.70 4.86 -20.63
C ALA A 583 11.31 4.04 -19.48
N SER A 584 10.94 4.32 -18.23
CA SER A 584 11.47 3.60 -17.07
C SER A 584 11.07 2.13 -16.97
N PHE A 585 9.89 1.75 -17.50
CA PHE A 585 9.43 0.36 -17.52
C PHE A 585 9.83 -0.40 -18.78
N LEU A 586 10.03 0.32 -19.89
CA LEU A 586 10.40 -0.23 -21.19
C LEU A 586 11.90 -0.46 -21.35
N LYS A 587 12.74 0.21 -20.54
CA LYS A 587 14.19 0.13 -20.67
C LYS A 587 14.71 -1.24 -20.22
N ASP A 588 15.57 -1.86 -21.02
CA ASP A 588 16.21 -3.15 -20.70
C ASP A 588 17.25 -3.03 -19.57
N ASP A 589 17.92 -1.87 -19.51
CA ASP A 589 18.90 -1.55 -18.46
C ASP A 589 18.26 -0.79 -17.30
N HIS A 590 19.02 -0.61 -16.22
CA HIS A 590 18.56 0.10 -15.03
C HIS A 590 17.98 1.50 -15.35
N ALA A 591 16.75 1.72 -14.89
CA ALA A 591 16.04 2.98 -15.02
C ALA A 591 16.28 3.90 -13.82
N ILE A 592 16.39 5.20 -14.07
CA ILE A 592 16.52 6.21 -13.04
C ILE A 592 15.15 6.46 -12.42
N GLN A 593 15.04 6.18 -11.13
CA GLN A 593 13.79 6.29 -10.36
C GLN A 593 13.54 7.68 -9.76
N ALA A 594 14.20 8.71 -10.27
CA ALA A 594 13.99 10.08 -9.83
C ALA A 594 12.73 10.70 -10.45
N ASN A 595 12.17 11.69 -9.78
CA ASN A 595 11.05 12.48 -10.31
C ASN A 595 11.51 13.33 -11.50
N VAL A 596 10.66 13.45 -12.51
CA VAL A 596 10.90 14.29 -13.69
C VAL A 596 9.97 15.50 -13.69
N ALA A 597 10.45 16.63 -14.19
CA ALA A 597 9.64 17.83 -14.43
C ALA A 597 8.90 18.40 -13.21
N ILE A 598 9.10 17.92 -11.98
CA ILE A 598 8.43 18.48 -10.78
C ILE A 598 9.06 19.82 -10.40
N GLY A 599 10.36 19.83 -10.08
CA GLY A 599 11.11 21.03 -9.67
C GLY A 599 11.68 21.86 -10.84
N ALA A 600 11.34 21.54 -12.08
CA ALA A 600 11.87 22.23 -13.25
C ALA A 600 11.37 23.68 -13.30
N GLN A 601 12.26 24.63 -13.62
CA GLN A 601 11.90 26.03 -13.82
C GLN A 601 11.06 26.18 -15.08
N VAL A 602 10.04 27.04 -15.04
CA VAL A 602 9.10 27.26 -16.16
C VAL A 602 9.84 27.71 -17.44
N SER A 603 10.87 28.54 -17.31
CA SER A 603 11.71 28.97 -18.44
C SER A 603 12.43 27.81 -19.14
N THR A 604 12.80 26.78 -18.39
CA THR A 604 13.43 25.55 -18.92
C THR A 604 12.38 24.61 -19.49
N LEU A 605 11.25 24.45 -18.80
CA LEU A 605 10.16 23.56 -19.18
C LEU A 605 9.55 23.92 -20.55
N ARG A 606 9.39 25.22 -20.82
CA ARG A 606 8.76 25.74 -22.04
C ARG A 606 9.59 25.51 -23.31
N ASP A 607 10.87 25.17 -23.21
CA ASP A 607 11.70 24.84 -24.37
C ASP A 607 12.16 23.39 -24.26
N HIS A 608 11.62 22.53 -25.11
CA HIS A 608 11.94 21.10 -25.10
C HIS A 608 13.44 20.83 -25.22
N LYS A 609 14.16 21.55 -26.09
CA LYS A 609 15.60 21.31 -26.31
C LYS A 609 16.40 21.66 -25.06
N ILE A 610 16.04 22.77 -24.40
CA ILE A 610 16.69 23.17 -23.16
C ILE A 610 16.36 22.17 -22.05
N PHE A 611 15.09 21.78 -21.90
CA PHE A 611 14.66 20.80 -20.92
C PHE A 611 15.44 19.48 -21.05
N MET A 612 15.52 18.92 -22.25
CA MET A 612 16.24 17.67 -22.51
C MET A 612 17.74 17.77 -22.23
N SER A 613 18.34 18.96 -22.37
CA SER A 613 19.76 19.18 -22.06
C SER A 613 20.05 19.24 -20.56
N VAL A 614 19.07 19.67 -19.74
CA VAL A 614 19.23 19.92 -18.31
C VAL A 614 18.71 18.76 -17.47
N ASP A 615 17.57 18.18 -17.84
CA ASP A 615 16.98 17.07 -17.11
C ASP A 615 17.80 15.79 -17.32
N ARG A 616 18.33 15.25 -16.22
CA ARG A 616 19.15 14.03 -16.26
C ARG A 616 18.32 12.76 -16.12
N THR A 617 17.06 12.85 -15.74
CA THR A 617 16.21 11.69 -15.46
C THR A 617 15.62 11.17 -16.77
N LEU A 618 14.80 12.00 -17.43
CA LEU A 618 14.16 11.66 -18.70
C LEU A 618 15.19 11.34 -19.76
N SER A 619 16.18 12.22 -19.96
CA SER A 619 17.21 12.05 -21.00
C SER A 619 18.01 10.76 -20.84
N ARG A 620 18.27 10.29 -19.61
CA ARG A 620 18.96 9.01 -19.38
C ARG A 620 18.02 7.80 -19.46
N ASN A 621 16.74 7.96 -19.16
CA ASN A 621 15.76 6.88 -19.28
C ASN A 621 15.38 6.62 -20.74
N ILE A 622 15.34 7.64 -21.60
CA ILE A 622 15.10 7.47 -23.03
C ILE A 622 16.37 7.11 -23.83
N LYS A 623 17.57 7.37 -23.27
CA LYS A 623 18.84 7.04 -23.91
C LYS A 623 18.93 5.53 -24.15
N GLY A 624 19.27 5.15 -25.39
CA GLY A 624 19.32 3.76 -25.84
C GLY A 624 17.95 3.18 -26.22
N ILE A 625 16.86 3.94 -26.03
CA ILE A 625 15.56 3.65 -26.63
C ILE A 625 15.39 4.49 -27.91
N ILE A 626 15.50 5.83 -27.80
CA ILE A 626 15.25 6.76 -28.91
C ILE A 626 16.56 7.19 -29.62
N ASP A 627 17.70 7.21 -28.91
CA ASP A 627 18.97 7.75 -29.45
C ASP A 627 19.77 6.77 -30.34
N ASP A 628 19.54 5.46 -30.23
CA ASP A 628 20.22 4.47 -31.08
C ASP A 628 19.40 4.27 -32.36
N SER A 629 19.66 5.13 -33.36
CA SER A 629 19.35 4.80 -34.75
C SER A 629 19.93 3.41 -35.01
N THR A 630 19.04 2.44 -35.21
CA THR A 630 19.34 1.07 -35.59
C THR A 630 20.52 1.00 -36.54
N LYS A 631 21.69 0.56 -36.06
CA LYS A 631 22.67 -0.05 -36.94
C LYS A 631 22.03 -1.35 -37.42
N GLU A 632 21.51 -1.33 -38.64
CA GLU A 632 21.17 -2.54 -39.40
C GLU A 632 22.41 -3.44 -39.39
N GLY A 633 22.40 -4.51 -38.60
CA GLY A 633 23.63 -5.28 -38.38
C GLY A 633 23.47 -6.64 -37.71
N ASP A 634 22.49 -6.85 -36.83
CA ASP A 634 22.30 -8.16 -36.18
C ASP A 634 20.83 -8.58 -36.18
N GLU A 635 20.52 -9.60 -36.99
CA GLU A 635 19.23 -10.29 -37.08
C GLU A 635 18.99 -11.19 -35.86
N ASP A 636 19.12 -10.67 -34.64
CA ASP A 636 18.78 -11.42 -33.42
C ASP A 636 17.39 -11.02 -32.88
N SER A 637 16.73 -11.96 -32.21
CA SER A 637 15.39 -11.80 -31.62
C SER A 637 15.31 -10.63 -30.62
N THR A 638 16.39 -10.35 -29.90
CA THR A 638 16.54 -9.21 -28.98
C THR A 638 16.53 -7.87 -29.70
N SER A 639 17.07 -7.80 -30.92
CA SER A 639 17.10 -6.59 -31.75
C SER A 639 15.69 -6.15 -32.15
N LYS A 640 14.82 -7.11 -32.51
CA LYS A 640 13.41 -6.84 -32.88
C LYS A 640 12.57 -6.29 -31.71
N SER A 641 12.80 -6.78 -30.49
CA SER A 641 12.10 -6.29 -29.30
C SER A 641 12.50 -4.85 -28.97
N LYS A 642 13.79 -4.51 -29.06
CA LYS A 642 14.30 -3.15 -28.85
C LYS A 642 13.74 -2.16 -29.85
N VAL A 643 13.70 -2.53 -31.13
CA VAL A 643 13.09 -1.70 -32.19
C VAL A 643 11.61 -1.44 -31.91
N LEU A 644 10.86 -2.46 -31.50
CA LEU A 644 9.44 -2.31 -31.16
C LEU A 644 9.23 -1.38 -29.96
N ILE A 645 10.08 -1.46 -28.94
CA ILE A 645 10.07 -0.57 -27.76
C ILE A 645 10.32 0.89 -28.16
N SER A 646 11.33 1.13 -29.00
CA SER A 646 11.62 2.48 -29.53
C SER A 646 10.42 3.05 -30.28
N ILE A 647 9.89 2.30 -31.24
CA ILE A 647 8.74 2.68 -32.05
C ILE A 647 7.52 2.98 -31.16
N LEU A 648 7.27 2.16 -30.13
CA LEU A 648 6.16 2.37 -29.21
C LEU A 648 6.31 3.68 -28.44
N LEU A 649 7.49 3.95 -27.88
CA LEU A 649 7.72 5.16 -27.08
C LEU A 649 7.59 6.43 -27.93
N GLU A 650 8.11 6.42 -29.16
CA GLU A 650 7.93 7.52 -30.12
C GLU A 650 6.47 7.74 -30.47
N ILE A 651 5.73 6.67 -30.78
CA ILE A 651 4.29 6.73 -31.08
C ILE A 651 3.51 7.34 -29.91
N ILE A 652 3.84 6.96 -28.67
CA ILE A 652 3.23 7.53 -27.46
C ILE A 652 3.56 9.03 -27.33
N TRP A 653 4.80 9.44 -27.58
CA TRP A 653 5.22 10.84 -27.48
C TRP A 653 4.60 11.74 -28.56
N ASP A 654 4.34 11.17 -29.74
CA ASP A 654 3.69 11.84 -30.87
C ASP A 654 2.15 11.77 -30.81
N HIS A 655 1.57 11.33 -29.69
CA HIS A 655 0.12 11.26 -29.52
C HIS A 655 -0.53 12.67 -29.56
N PRO A 656 -1.73 12.85 -30.17
CA PRO A 656 -2.39 14.16 -30.29
C PRO A 656 -2.58 14.95 -28.99
N ILE A 657 -2.74 14.27 -27.85
CA ILE A 657 -2.78 14.95 -26.52
C ILE A 657 -1.48 15.72 -26.27
N PHE A 658 -0.34 15.20 -26.70
CA PHE A 658 0.96 15.84 -26.48
C PHE A 658 1.30 16.82 -27.59
N SER A 659 1.20 16.39 -28.85
CA SER A 659 1.55 17.25 -30.00
C SER A 659 0.67 18.48 -30.11
N ASP A 660 -0.65 18.35 -29.91
CA ASP A 660 -1.59 19.45 -30.15
C ASP A 660 -1.90 20.28 -28.91
N LEU A 661 -1.95 19.66 -27.73
CA LEU A 661 -2.38 20.35 -26.50
C LEU A 661 -1.20 20.80 -25.65
N ASN A 662 -0.11 20.02 -25.64
CA ASN A 662 1.01 20.25 -24.72
C ASN A 662 2.20 20.93 -25.40
N TYR A 663 2.13 21.24 -26.70
CA TYR A 663 3.24 21.77 -27.51
C TYR A 663 4.46 20.82 -27.55
N SER A 664 4.22 19.50 -27.53
CA SER A 664 5.27 18.47 -27.47
C SER A 664 6.41 18.74 -28.45
N LYS A 665 7.65 18.54 -27.99
CA LYS A 665 8.89 18.74 -28.76
C LYS A 665 9.14 20.16 -29.31
N GLU A 666 8.25 21.11 -29.03
CA GLU A 666 8.35 22.50 -29.48
C GLU A 666 8.65 23.48 -28.33
N LYS A 667 9.00 24.71 -28.70
CA LYS A 667 9.14 25.84 -27.78
C LYS A 667 7.79 26.53 -27.59
N MET A 668 7.33 26.62 -26.35
CA MET A 668 6.08 27.27 -25.96
C MET A 668 6.30 28.79 -25.83
N GLU A 669 5.88 29.53 -26.85
CA GLU A 669 6.01 31.00 -26.88
C GLU A 669 4.86 31.73 -26.15
N LEU A 670 3.66 31.14 -26.16
CA LEU A 670 2.44 31.73 -25.61
C LEU A 670 1.77 30.76 -24.62
N PRO A 671 2.14 30.80 -23.32
CA PRO A 671 1.49 29.98 -22.30
C PRO A 671 0.04 30.44 -22.08
N LYS A 672 -0.88 29.50 -21.84
CA LYS A 672 -2.33 29.79 -21.70
C LYS A 672 -2.86 29.46 -20.31
N TYR A 673 -3.79 30.29 -19.85
CA TYR A 673 -4.53 30.13 -18.58
C TYR A 673 -3.61 30.15 -17.34
N PRO A 674 -3.16 31.34 -16.91
CA PRO A 674 -2.36 31.48 -15.69
C PRO A 674 -3.13 30.98 -14.46
N PHE A 675 -2.39 30.41 -13.51
CA PHE A 675 -2.97 29.94 -12.26
C PHE A 675 -3.44 31.09 -11.39
N THR A 676 -4.39 30.78 -10.50
CA THR A 676 -4.88 31.76 -9.54
C THR A 676 -3.78 32.04 -8.50
N SER A 677 -3.05 33.16 -8.65
CA SER A 677 -2.00 33.53 -7.69
C SER A 677 -2.56 33.68 -6.26
N PRO A 678 -1.82 33.27 -5.21
CA PRO A 678 -2.19 33.53 -3.82
C PRO A 678 -2.42 35.02 -3.53
N ALA A 679 -1.73 35.92 -4.23
CA ALA A 679 -1.93 37.37 -4.12
C ALA A 679 -3.30 37.81 -4.67
N SER A 680 -3.80 37.14 -5.71
CA SER A 680 -5.12 37.39 -6.29
C SER A 680 -6.25 36.96 -5.36
N GLN A 681 -6.05 35.94 -4.52
CA GLN A 681 -7.03 35.55 -3.50
C GLN A 681 -7.21 36.65 -2.43
N ILE A 682 -6.15 37.40 -2.11
CA ILE A 682 -6.22 38.54 -1.17
C ILE A 682 -6.99 39.72 -1.80
N LEU A 683 -6.81 39.97 -3.10
CA LEU A 683 -7.51 41.03 -3.85
C LEU A 683 -8.97 40.69 -4.16
N ILE A 684 -9.29 39.44 -4.49
CA ILE A 684 -10.66 38.99 -4.81
C ILE A 684 -11.54 39.02 -3.54
N ASN A 685 -10.99 38.68 -2.38
CA ASN A 685 -11.71 38.80 -1.10
C ASN A 685 -11.94 40.26 -0.66
N GLN A 686 -11.28 41.24 -1.29
CA GLN A 686 -11.59 42.66 -1.10
C GLN A 686 -12.70 43.16 -2.04
N ASN A 687 -12.95 42.45 -3.15
CA ASN A 687 -13.84 42.91 -4.23
C ASN A 687 -15.19 42.17 -4.33
N LYS A 688 -15.46 41.15 -3.49
CA LYS A 688 -16.71 40.36 -3.52
C LYS A 688 -17.50 40.32 -2.21
N THR A 689 -17.32 41.29 -1.31
CA THR A 689 -18.37 41.59 -0.32
C THR A 689 -19.34 42.59 -0.92
N PRO A 690 -20.68 42.35 -0.95
CA PRO A 690 -21.61 43.46 -1.06
C PRO A 690 -21.29 44.38 0.11
N VAL A 691 -21.01 45.64 -0.18
CA VAL A 691 -20.78 46.65 0.84
C VAL A 691 -22.11 46.88 1.57
N TYR A 692 -22.47 45.98 2.48
CA TYR A 692 -23.15 46.40 3.68
C TYR A 692 -22.14 47.28 4.41
N LYS A 693 -22.33 48.61 4.29
CA LYS A 693 -21.71 49.59 5.17
C LYS A 693 -22.25 49.34 6.58
N ASN A 694 -21.83 48.26 7.24
CA ASN A 694 -21.78 48.24 8.68
C ASN A 694 -20.66 49.20 9.06
N LYS A 695 -21.02 50.49 9.14
CA LYS A 695 -20.23 51.48 9.87
C LYS A 695 -20.00 50.88 11.25
N ALA A 696 -18.77 50.42 11.51
CA ALA A 696 -18.31 50.29 12.88
C ALA A 696 -18.59 51.63 13.58
N PRO A 697 -19.13 51.64 14.80
CA PRO A 697 -19.41 52.87 15.51
C PRO A 697 -18.12 53.68 15.60
N LYS A 698 -18.13 54.87 15.00
CA LYS A 698 -16.97 55.76 14.95
C LYS A 698 -16.90 56.50 16.28
N LEU A 699 -15.72 56.49 16.89
CA LEU A 699 -15.35 57.46 17.92
C LEU A 699 -15.05 58.78 17.19
N ASP A 700 -16.09 59.61 17.05
CA ASP A 700 -16.02 60.87 16.29
C ASP A 700 -14.99 61.83 16.88
N SER A 701 -14.78 61.79 18.21
CA SER A 701 -13.76 62.56 18.92
C SER A 701 -12.33 62.23 18.43
N LEU A 702 -11.95 60.95 18.43
CA LEU A 702 -10.61 60.50 18.01
C LEU A 702 -10.40 60.62 16.49
N ASP A 703 -11.43 60.43 15.66
CA ASP A 703 -11.33 60.63 14.21
C ASP A 703 -11.15 62.11 13.85
N LYS A 704 -11.84 63.02 14.56
CA LYS A 704 -11.62 64.48 14.44
C LYS A 704 -10.22 64.87 14.88
N LEU A 705 -9.74 64.34 16.01
CA LEU A 705 -8.39 64.60 16.49
C LEU A 705 -7.33 64.08 15.51
N GLN A 706 -7.52 62.87 14.97
CA GLN A 706 -6.60 62.30 13.98
C GLN A 706 -6.55 63.16 12.71
N LYS A 707 -7.70 63.65 12.21
CA LYS A 707 -7.76 64.55 11.05
C LYS A 707 -7.13 65.91 11.33
N ARG A 708 -7.33 66.46 12.54
CA ARG A 708 -6.73 67.74 12.97
C ARG A 708 -5.21 67.64 13.06
N LEU A 709 -4.68 66.51 13.52
CA LEU A 709 -3.23 66.32 13.73
C LEU A 709 -2.51 65.74 12.51
N GLY A 710 -3.19 65.00 11.63
CA GLY A 710 -2.59 64.37 10.45
C GLY A 710 -1.64 63.20 10.79
N PHE A 711 -1.59 62.74 12.04
CA PHE A 711 -0.77 61.61 12.49
C PHE A 711 -1.43 60.82 13.62
N SER A 712 -1.11 59.53 13.72
CA SER A 712 -1.63 58.61 14.76
C SER A 712 -0.53 57.89 15.55
N ASN A 713 0.73 58.32 15.40
CA ASN A 713 1.88 57.74 16.09
C ASN A 713 1.91 58.22 17.55
N ALA A 714 2.00 57.27 18.49
CA ALA A 714 2.05 57.49 19.93
C ALA A 714 3.08 58.55 20.36
N LYS A 715 4.28 58.55 19.78
CA LYS A 715 5.35 59.52 20.13
C LYS A 715 4.97 60.96 19.76
N ARG A 716 4.30 61.16 18.63
CA ARG A 716 3.86 62.49 18.18
C ARG A 716 2.63 62.97 18.95
N ILE A 717 1.72 62.06 19.29
CA ILE A 717 0.56 62.38 20.13
C ILE A 717 0.99 62.75 21.55
N LYS A 718 1.94 62.03 22.14
CA LYS A 718 2.51 62.36 23.46
C LYS A 718 3.20 63.73 23.45
N SER A 719 3.92 64.06 22.37
CA SER A 719 4.52 65.39 22.19
C SER A 719 3.49 66.50 21.94
N TRP A 720 2.32 66.19 21.38
CA TRP A 720 1.24 67.15 21.19
C TRP A 720 0.46 67.38 22.50
N ALA A 721 0.12 66.31 23.21
CA ALA A 721 -0.60 66.34 24.48
C ALA A 721 0.17 67.13 25.55
N SER A 722 1.50 66.94 25.62
CA SER A 722 2.37 67.73 26.51
C SER A 722 2.43 69.23 26.21
N LYS A 723 2.03 69.67 25.01
CA LYS A 723 1.96 71.09 24.63
C LYS A 723 0.53 71.65 24.71
N ASN A 724 -0.49 70.81 24.79
CA ASN A 724 -1.91 71.16 24.76
C ASN A 724 -2.65 70.30 25.80
N SER A 725 -2.31 70.49 27.07
CA SER A 725 -2.69 69.58 28.16
C SER A 725 -4.20 69.55 28.42
N GLU A 726 -4.86 70.71 28.40
CA GLU A 726 -6.31 70.81 28.61
C GLU A 726 -7.10 70.15 27.48
N ASP A 727 -6.72 70.43 26.23
CA ASP A 727 -7.35 69.82 25.04
C ASP A 727 -7.17 68.29 25.04
N ALA A 728 -6.00 67.78 25.44
CA ALA A 728 -5.76 66.35 25.51
C ALA A 728 -6.68 65.63 26.51
N ILE A 729 -6.98 66.26 27.65
CA ILE A 729 -7.90 65.72 28.66
C ILE A 729 -9.35 65.74 28.14
N VAL A 730 -9.76 66.83 27.50
CA VAL A 730 -11.10 66.96 26.93
C VAL A 730 -11.35 65.89 25.86
N GLU A 731 -10.40 65.69 24.95
CA GLU A 731 -10.51 64.69 23.89
C GLU A 731 -10.49 63.25 24.45
N TYR A 732 -9.70 62.98 25.51
CA TYR A 732 -9.74 61.70 26.21
C TYR A 732 -11.11 61.42 26.85
N ASN A 733 -11.65 62.37 27.60
CA ASN A 733 -12.93 62.19 28.29
C ASN A 733 -14.09 62.05 27.30
N ASN A 734 -14.07 62.79 26.19
CA ASN A 734 -15.05 62.64 25.10
C ASN A 734 -14.96 61.25 24.47
N ALA A 735 -13.76 60.77 24.16
CA ALA A 735 -13.56 59.43 23.62
C ALA A 735 -14.00 58.33 24.61
N LYS A 736 -13.72 58.49 25.90
CA LYS A 736 -14.13 57.55 26.94
C LYS A 736 -15.66 57.48 27.06
N LYS A 737 -16.32 58.64 27.06
CA LYS A 737 -17.78 58.74 27.10
C LYS A 737 -18.43 58.12 25.86
N GLU A 738 -17.89 58.36 24.67
CA GLU A 738 -18.35 57.75 23.42
C GLU A 738 -18.19 56.20 23.43
N MET A 739 -17.16 55.67 24.12
CA MET A 739 -16.98 54.22 24.30
C MET A 739 -17.99 53.62 25.29
N GLU A 740 -18.27 54.32 26.39
CA GLU A 740 -19.25 53.91 27.43
C GLU A 740 -20.69 53.96 26.89
N ASP A 741 -21.07 55.03 26.20
CA ASP A 741 -22.42 55.22 25.65
C ASP A 741 -22.71 54.28 24.47
N GLY A 742 -21.68 53.90 23.70
CA GLY A 742 -21.83 53.12 22.47
C GLY A 742 -21.53 51.62 22.57
N SER A 743 -21.14 51.10 23.74
CA SER A 743 -20.65 49.71 23.90
C SER A 743 -19.54 49.32 22.91
N VAL A 744 -18.65 50.27 22.59
CA VAL A 744 -17.64 50.12 21.53
C VAL A 744 -16.33 49.61 22.10
N THR A 745 -15.84 48.47 21.62
CA THR A 745 -14.49 47.97 21.95
C THR A 745 -13.47 48.39 20.89
N LEU A 746 -12.39 49.04 21.31
CA LEU A 746 -11.30 49.45 20.42
C LEU A 746 -10.51 48.21 19.96
N ARG A 747 -10.34 48.04 18.64
CA ARG A 747 -9.48 46.97 18.10
C ARG A 747 -8.05 47.12 18.63
N PRO A 748 -7.44 46.05 19.18
CA PRO A 748 -6.06 46.09 19.65
C PRO A 748 -5.11 46.55 18.54
N ASN A 749 -4.13 47.40 18.89
CA ASN A 749 -3.14 47.95 17.97
C ASN A 749 -3.67 48.84 16.83
N SER A 750 -4.96 49.21 16.81
CA SER A 750 -5.50 50.21 15.88
C SER A 750 -4.96 51.63 16.17
N ALA A 751 -5.04 52.52 15.18
CA ALA A 751 -4.68 53.93 15.37
C ALA A 751 -5.43 54.53 16.57
N HIS A 752 -6.76 54.40 16.60
CA HIS A 752 -7.62 54.90 17.68
C HIS A 752 -7.25 54.31 19.05
N SER A 753 -6.93 53.01 19.14
CA SER A 753 -6.45 52.38 20.37
C SER A 753 -5.13 53.00 20.87
N ARG A 754 -4.18 53.29 19.98
CA ARG A 754 -2.92 53.96 20.35
C ARG A 754 -3.15 55.40 20.80
N MET A 755 -4.03 56.14 20.12
CA MET A 755 -4.37 57.52 20.50
C MET A 755 -5.02 57.55 21.88
N PHE A 756 -6.01 56.68 22.10
CA PHE A 756 -6.74 56.58 23.36
C PHE A 756 -5.82 56.21 24.52
N ASN A 757 -4.94 55.21 24.35
CA ASN A 757 -4.02 54.79 25.41
C ASN A 757 -3.02 55.89 25.78
N VAL A 758 -2.48 56.62 24.81
CA VAL A 758 -1.54 57.73 25.08
C VAL A 758 -2.23 58.89 25.80
N LEU A 759 -3.47 59.21 25.41
CA LEU A 759 -4.26 60.24 26.10
C LEU A 759 -4.69 59.80 27.51
N ASN A 760 -4.98 58.52 27.70
CA ASN A 760 -5.27 57.93 29.02
C ASN A 760 -4.06 58.00 29.96
N GLU A 761 -2.89 57.57 29.49
CA GLU A 761 -1.62 57.67 30.23
C GLU A 761 -1.35 59.12 30.64
N PHE A 762 -1.47 60.07 29.70
CA PHE A 762 -1.25 61.48 29.97
C PHE A 762 -2.25 62.08 30.98
N SER A 763 -3.53 61.69 30.90
CA SER A 763 -4.58 62.11 31.85
C SER A 763 -4.31 61.58 33.26
N ASN A 764 -3.82 60.34 33.40
CA ASN A 764 -3.47 59.75 34.69
C ASN A 764 -2.20 60.38 35.28
N ASP A 765 -1.19 60.68 34.45
CA ASP A 765 0.05 61.36 34.89
C ASP A 765 -0.25 62.76 35.45
N LEU A 766 -1.17 63.52 34.84
CA LEU A 766 -1.59 64.84 35.34
C LEU A 766 -2.39 64.76 36.66
N LYS A 767 -3.25 63.76 36.82
CA LYS A 767 -4.00 63.53 38.08
C LYS A 767 -3.08 63.14 39.24
N ASN A 768 -2.01 62.39 38.96
CA ASN A 768 -1.02 62.03 39.96
C ASN A 768 -0.13 63.22 40.36
N ASN A 769 0.20 64.11 39.42
CA ASN A 769 0.96 65.33 39.71
C ASN A 769 0.13 66.40 40.48
N GLN A 770 -1.18 66.48 40.25
CA GLN A 770 -2.07 67.35 41.06
C GLN A 770 -2.23 66.87 42.51
N LYS A 771 -2.20 65.55 42.76
CA LYS A 771 -2.20 64.99 44.14
C LYS A 771 -0.89 65.23 44.91
N THR A 772 0.22 65.50 44.22
CA THR A 772 1.50 65.83 44.87
C THR A 772 1.67 67.32 45.16
N ASP A 773 0.95 68.21 44.46
CA ASP A 773 0.94 69.65 44.74
C ASP A 773 -0.04 70.04 45.87
N ASP A 774 -1.12 69.27 46.08
CA ASP A 774 -2.03 69.45 47.23
C ASP A 774 -1.45 68.92 48.57
N ASN A 775 -0.37 68.14 48.53
CA ASN A 775 0.27 67.54 49.72
C ASN A 775 1.50 68.32 50.23
N ILE A 776 1.76 69.53 49.74
CA ILE A 776 2.82 70.43 50.26
C ILE A 776 2.24 71.54 51.17
N ASN A 777 0.91 71.67 51.29
CA ASN A 777 0.26 72.75 52.05
C ASN A 777 -0.61 72.31 53.24
N HIS A 778 -0.35 71.16 53.86
CA HIS A 778 -0.85 70.87 55.21
C HIS A 778 0.10 69.97 56.00
N SER A 779 1.12 70.58 56.61
CA SER A 779 1.66 70.15 57.91
C SER A 779 1.04 71.02 59.01
N VAL A 780 0.93 70.51 60.25
CA VAL A 780 0.29 71.06 61.49
C VAL A 780 -1.05 70.30 61.70
N ASP A 781 -1.20 69.32 62.59
CA ASP A 781 -0.71 69.15 63.97
C ASP A 781 -0.77 67.67 64.42
N ALA A 782 0.17 67.31 65.33
CA ALA A 782 0.08 66.46 66.54
C ALA A 782 -0.62 65.07 66.51
N VAL A 783 -0.29 64.03 67.30
CA VAL A 783 0.72 63.60 68.30
C VAL A 783 0.22 62.20 68.74
N ASP A 784 1.13 61.24 69.02
CA ASP A 784 0.94 59.98 69.81
C ASP A 784 -0.10 58.92 69.32
N ALA A 785 -0.05 57.61 69.55
CA ALA A 785 0.90 56.63 70.10
C ALA A 785 0.24 55.22 69.98
N VAL A 786 1.05 54.22 69.59
CA VAL A 786 1.16 52.86 70.21
C VAL A 786 0.11 51.76 69.96
N ASP A 787 0.64 50.60 69.52
CA ASP A 787 0.27 49.16 69.70
C ASP A 787 -1.16 48.68 69.36
N ALA A 788 -1.44 47.46 68.91
CA ALA A 788 -0.73 46.24 68.49
C ALA A 788 -1.83 45.23 68.03
N VAL A 789 -1.41 44.00 67.65
CA VAL A 789 -2.15 42.72 67.76
C VAL A 789 -2.83 42.15 66.49
N ASP A 790 -2.17 41.09 65.97
CA ASP A 790 -2.65 39.72 65.60
C ASP A 790 -3.70 39.53 64.47
N GLU A 791 -3.77 38.44 63.70
CA GLU A 791 -3.07 37.14 63.54
C GLU A 791 -3.67 36.44 62.29
N VAL A 792 -2.93 35.48 61.68
CA VAL A 792 -3.42 34.14 61.17
C VAL A 792 -4.32 34.12 59.91
N ASP A 793 -4.21 33.25 58.90
CA ASP A 793 -3.35 32.09 58.59
C ASP A 793 -3.45 31.68 57.09
N ILE A 794 -2.32 31.21 56.56
CA ILE A 794 -2.06 29.92 55.85
C ILE A 794 -3.06 29.38 54.79
N SER A 795 -2.57 29.24 53.54
CA SER A 795 -2.34 27.92 52.88
C SER A 795 -1.75 28.05 51.45
N ASP A 796 -0.42 27.94 51.33
CA ASP A 796 0.32 26.85 50.68
C ASP A 796 -0.53 25.83 49.85
N ASN A 797 -0.13 25.30 48.69
CA ASN A 797 1.21 25.17 48.10
C ASN A 797 1.16 24.55 46.68
N ILE A 798 2.09 25.00 45.81
CA ILE A 798 3.07 24.22 45.00
C ILE A 798 2.54 23.22 43.95
N SER A 799 3.03 23.05 42.71
CA SER A 799 4.06 23.58 41.78
C SER A 799 4.76 22.40 41.07
N LEU A 800 5.52 22.72 40.00
CA LEU A 800 6.54 21.92 39.28
C LEU A 800 5.96 21.05 38.14
N ASP A 801 6.17 21.28 36.85
CA ASP A 801 7.32 21.70 36.03
C ASP A 801 8.52 20.74 36.06
N VAL A 802 9.12 20.52 34.87
CA VAL A 802 10.49 20.03 34.53
C VAL A 802 10.52 19.16 33.25
N SER A 803 10.99 19.80 32.16
CA SER A 803 11.98 19.41 31.12
C SER A 803 12.05 18.03 30.40
N LYS A 804 12.24 18.13 29.06
CA LYS A 804 12.85 17.24 28.03
C LYS A 804 14.33 16.82 28.32
N PRO A 805 15.09 16.10 27.43
CA PRO A 805 14.85 14.94 26.52
C PRO A 805 16.02 13.88 26.56
N PHE A 806 15.93 12.76 25.81
CA PHE A 806 16.98 11.85 25.23
C PHE A 806 16.25 10.53 24.85
N GLY A 807 16.57 9.66 23.88
CA GLY A 807 17.66 9.41 22.94
C GLY A 807 17.36 8.06 22.24
N GLU A 808 18.13 7.72 21.20
CA GLU A 808 17.99 6.60 20.24
C GLU A 808 17.81 5.18 20.81
N LYS A 809 17.01 4.36 20.11
CA LYS A 809 17.41 3.06 19.53
C LYS A 809 16.40 2.57 18.50
#